data_AF-A0A1V4TFI1-F1
#
_entry.id   AF-A0A1V4TFI1-F1
#
_cell.length_a   1.000
_cell.length_b   1.000
_cell.length_c   1.000
_cell.angle_alpha   90.00
_cell.angle_beta   90.00
_cell.angle_gamma   90.00
#
_symmetry.space_group_name_H-M   'P 1'
#
loop_
_entity.id
_entity.type
_entity.pdbx_description
1 polymer ?
#
loop_
_entity_poly.entity_id
_entity_poly.type
_entity_poly.pdbx_seq_one_letter_code
_entity_poly.pdbx_strand_id
1 'polypeptide(L)'
;MASLNSQLLFVNSMIDYITTKCAGGHDSDAISSDSPRKVFFLGSLSPKRSDADDEIDSRYIQEEGKTSIRSQRMSVGFLVESKTIGDLKLTVTPQGSIFIKTEVDSDAQSDALNADKGGEREKNKIWKRFNFSDRIEWSYCEGNPENIKVSFKEALASAASADLSGKRGLDGIWDASVDIETSEFSSDYHLVKVSLTNNAKDPQKPDGWERSIFNCRLRIEIVGARVGEFSDRYMYEDHPQQYYYDFRPINCQAFWSEKGSIIETRHYGRFEQPNIRPKATLPGVDLLFDSLRDERSLLASVDSLIGVMETARLLYEQTYSADKSGYQEREGQRQGTWEEGRSSLESYSALIDQIKVTRKLLGENRRALKCLADMHGVFSNYYKSNNPSSEIKFGWRIFQFVFILACLPSIINNDGEDVAKVLHVDTGGGKSEAYFGLVVFAAFWERSGGKKDGTTALVKFPLRMLSIQQLDRLASVIVHAEKIRKENEETYQGESFSLGFYVGKSDDFPNSLAKLRESLYNNNELIDPAPESIILTGCPLCGKPSDAKVRLKDDLDGRRVLHQCDVCKEIFFIYTSDVEIFHRRPTVIVSTVDKWAAISLQSKVRNLLGGSGSDCPHGHGFISSGDVCEDGSREIKCEEKGKNAHNSDGPILSIQDEMHLLREGFGVISAHFEGAIENLVKATSKRGLQHVAMSATLNGTRKQIQELYAKDCVIIPGRCPNGPGSEGDLFYQRYEGPNRIIIGLKPNFRDNHYASLITLLHFSTFIITAQKELNANPDDFCIKFGCVDNKEAQDLINQYLLPITYHLKVQDAEDMARLQREFIRENLLNEHGSEFNGMTLTGGSGLKELKEAMRYVSEYLKNYDPSKVGTPDFVIRPLYCTSVISHGVDLEDLNFMVFQGIPFSTSEYIQALSRVGRSVSKVGVVLVWFYPNRIRDDSFFRNFVRYHETLDHQVRPVPIRRDARLGKYQTINSLFTAAIINHLSEIKGAPLWNKGHIADLTANDIQAIINYIVESYGSERNIDVRKEVEDRINMIKHSSMKDNDDIIDILAKCPNRYYRSQTGMRGIQRELILKLNINDGRIV
;
A
#
# COMPACT_ATOMS: atom_id res chain seq x y z
N MET A 1 -7.57 -27.56 -3.22
CA MET A 1 -6.56 -26.58 -2.73
C MET A 1 -5.21 -27.26 -2.72
N ALA A 2 -4.23 -26.67 -3.41
CA ALA A 2 -2.89 -27.21 -3.57
C ALA A 2 -2.09 -27.21 -2.26
N SER A 3 -1.34 -28.28 -2.01
CA SER A 3 -0.41 -28.36 -0.88
C SER A 3 0.69 -27.28 -0.99
N LEU A 4 1.25 -26.86 0.16
CA LEU A 4 2.34 -25.88 0.17
C LEU A 4 3.55 -26.36 -0.65
N ASN A 5 3.88 -27.65 -0.57
CA ASN A 5 4.98 -28.23 -1.35
C ASN A 5 4.72 -28.09 -2.86
N SER A 6 3.51 -28.40 -3.31
CA SER A 6 3.14 -28.30 -4.73
C SER A 6 3.22 -26.86 -5.23
N GLN A 7 2.78 -25.90 -4.40
CA GLN A 7 2.91 -24.48 -4.70
C GLN A 7 4.36 -24.04 -4.82
N LEU A 8 5.23 -24.45 -3.89
CA LEU A 8 6.65 -24.09 -3.92
C LEU A 8 7.36 -24.70 -5.13
N LEU A 9 7.09 -25.96 -5.50
CA LEU A 9 7.64 -26.58 -6.70
C LEU A 9 7.24 -25.83 -7.97
N PHE A 10 5.95 -25.50 -8.12
CA PHE A 10 5.42 -24.76 -9.26
C PHE A 10 5.99 -23.35 -9.37
N VAL A 11 6.00 -22.61 -8.26
CA VAL A 11 6.54 -21.26 -8.19
C VAL A 11 8.05 -21.23 -8.46
N ASN A 12 8.81 -22.17 -7.90
CA ASN A 12 10.25 -22.24 -8.15
C ASN A 12 10.55 -22.57 -9.60
N SER A 13 9.79 -23.50 -10.22
CA SER A 13 9.90 -23.81 -11.64
C SER A 13 9.58 -22.58 -12.52
N MET A 14 8.55 -21.81 -12.17
CA MET A 14 8.19 -20.57 -12.87
C MET A 14 9.29 -19.50 -12.76
N ILE A 15 9.82 -19.27 -11.55
CA ILE A 15 10.90 -18.30 -11.31
C ILE A 15 12.17 -18.73 -12.06
N ASP A 16 12.53 -20.00 -12.00
CA ASP A 16 13.69 -20.53 -12.71
C ASP A 16 13.52 -20.39 -14.23
N TYR A 17 12.34 -20.73 -14.76
CA TYR A 17 12.03 -20.54 -16.18
C TYR A 17 12.21 -19.08 -16.61
N ILE A 18 11.61 -18.12 -15.90
CA ILE A 18 11.71 -16.69 -16.23
C ILE A 18 13.16 -16.22 -16.15
N THR A 19 13.86 -16.52 -15.05
CA THR A 19 15.22 -16.01 -14.83
C THR A 19 16.24 -16.63 -15.78
N THR A 20 16.15 -17.93 -16.06
CA THR A 20 17.03 -18.62 -17.02
C THR A 20 16.78 -18.17 -18.46
N LYS A 21 15.52 -17.95 -18.86
CA LYS A 21 15.17 -17.36 -20.17
C LYS A 21 15.75 -15.97 -20.34
N CYS A 22 15.60 -15.08 -19.35
CA CYS A 22 16.17 -13.73 -19.40
C CYS A 22 17.71 -13.72 -19.40
N ALA A 23 18.36 -14.76 -18.86
CA ALA A 23 19.81 -14.89 -18.81
C ALA A 23 20.41 -15.65 -20.01
N GLY A 24 19.59 -16.24 -20.89
CA GLY A 24 20.02 -17.12 -21.97
C GLY A 24 20.61 -18.45 -21.47
N GLY A 25 20.20 -18.87 -20.28
CA GLY A 25 20.62 -20.11 -19.61
C GLY A 25 19.68 -21.30 -19.80
N HIS A 26 18.45 -21.07 -20.29
CA HIS A 26 17.47 -22.14 -20.52
C HIS A 26 17.88 -23.02 -21.72
N ASP A 27 17.51 -24.30 -21.72
CA ASP A 27 17.95 -25.24 -22.77
C ASP A 27 17.40 -24.89 -24.16
N SER A 28 16.16 -24.37 -24.23
CA SER A 28 15.58 -23.88 -25.50
C SER A 28 16.27 -22.63 -26.05
N ASP A 29 17.13 -21.96 -25.27
CA ASP A 29 17.90 -20.80 -25.70
C ASP A 29 19.33 -21.18 -26.16
N ALA A 30 19.63 -22.49 -26.26
CA ALA A 30 20.90 -22.95 -26.81
C ALA A 30 21.12 -22.47 -28.26
N ILE A 31 20.04 -22.16 -28.97
CA ILE A 31 20.02 -21.55 -30.29
C ILE A 31 19.13 -20.30 -30.25
N SER A 32 19.57 -19.22 -30.90
CA SER A 32 18.79 -17.98 -31.04
C SER A 32 18.88 -17.45 -32.48
N SER A 33 17.74 -17.06 -33.05
CA SER A 33 17.65 -16.38 -34.35
C SER A 33 18.12 -14.92 -34.26
N ASP A 34 17.79 -14.27 -33.15
CA ASP A 34 18.15 -12.89 -32.85
C ASP A 34 19.53 -12.78 -32.20
N SER A 35 20.09 -11.56 -32.24
CA SER A 35 21.33 -11.26 -31.55
C SER A 35 21.17 -11.48 -30.02
N PRO A 36 22.05 -12.27 -29.36
CA PRO A 36 21.93 -12.60 -27.95
C PRO A 36 21.82 -11.40 -27.02
N ARG A 37 22.59 -10.33 -27.26
CA ARG A 37 22.49 -9.05 -26.51
C ARG A 37 21.14 -8.33 -26.65
N LYS A 38 20.34 -8.67 -27.67
CA LYS A 38 18.98 -8.14 -27.83
C LYS A 38 17.97 -8.92 -26.99
N VAL A 39 18.20 -10.21 -26.74
CA VAL A 39 17.27 -11.14 -26.11
C VAL A 39 17.59 -11.36 -24.64
N PHE A 40 18.87 -11.52 -24.29
CA PHE A 40 19.32 -11.85 -22.95
C PHE A 40 19.92 -10.63 -22.24
N PHE A 41 19.33 -10.28 -21.11
CA PHE A 41 19.61 -9.05 -20.38
C PHE A 41 19.81 -9.28 -18.88
N LEU A 42 19.92 -10.51 -18.41
CA LEU A 42 20.14 -10.82 -16.99
C LEU A 42 21.47 -11.56 -16.80
N GLY A 43 22.30 -11.09 -15.87
CA GLY A 43 23.59 -11.73 -15.58
C GLY A 43 24.63 -11.65 -16.70
N SER A 44 24.50 -10.67 -17.60
CA SER A 44 25.41 -10.49 -18.74
C SER A 44 26.47 -9.41 -18.51
N LEU A 45 27.69 -9.60 -19.03
CA LEU A 45 28.80 -8.65 -18.97
C LEU A 45 29.14 -8.12 -20.38
N SER A 46 29.03 -6.81 -20.54
CA SER A 46 29.30 -6.08 -21.79
C SER A 46 30.80 -5.90 -22.04
N PRO A 47 31.26 -5.88 -23.31
CA PRO A 47 32.61 -5.43 -23.64
C PRO A 47 32.81 -3.91 -23.35
N LYS A 48 34.05 -3.45 -23.39
CA LYS A 48 34.46 -2.03 -23.33
C LYS A 48 34.18 -1.31 -24.65
N ARG A 49 33.90 -0.01 -24.60
CA ARG A 49 33.86 0.83 -25.81
C ARG A 49 35.26 0.98 -26.38
N SER A 50 35.36 1.14 -27.69
CA SER A 50 36.63 1.48 -28.35
C SER A 50 37.01 2.94 -28.04
N ASP A 51 38.30 3.22 -27.84
CA ASP A 51 38.84 4.50 -27.32
C ASP A 51 38.75 5.70 -28.31
N ALA A 52 37.99 5.60 -29.39
CA ALA A 52 37.85 6.64 -30.42
C ALA A 52 36.48 7.32 -30.31
N ASP A 53 36.35 8.24 -29.35
CA ASP A 53 35.09 8.95 -29.07
C ASP A 53 34.77 10.12 -30.03
N ASP A 54 35.57 10.39 -31.08
CA ASP A 54 35.38 11.58 -31.93
C ASP A 54 34.86 11.36 -33.37
N GLU A 55 34.85 10.13 -33.92
CA GLU A 55 34.31 9.87 -35.28
C GLU A 55 33.64 8.48 -35.41
N ILE A 56 32.73 8.13 -34.51
CA ILE A 56 31.87 6.97 -34.74
C ILE A 56 30.79 7.39 -35.75
N ASP A 57 30.70 6.69 -36.90
CA ASP A 57 29.66 6.92 -37.91
C ASP A 57 28.29 6.92 -37.22
N SER A 58 27.63 8.09 -37.19
CA SER A 58 26.36 8.31 -36.50
C SER A 58 25.24 7.36 -36.96
N ARG A 59 25.42 6.70 -38.12
CA ARG A 59 24.51 5.66 -38.62
C ARG A 59 24.67 4.31 -37.89
N TYR A 60 25.89 3.94 -37.49
CA TYR A 60 26.13 2.68 -36.74
C TYR A 60 25.53 2.74 -35.32
N ILE A 61 25.54 3.93 -34.70
CA ILE A 61 24.89 4.19 -33.39
C ILE A 61 23.36 4.24 -33.50
N GLN A 62 22.79 4.52 -34.68
CA GLN A 62 21.34 4.57 -34.90
C GLN A 62 20.71 3.20 -35.20
N GLU A 63 21.40 2.29 -35.90
CA GLU A 63 20.89 0.94 -36.20
C GLU A 63 21.01 -0.03 -35.01
N GLU A 64 22.05 0.11 -34.17
CA GLU A 64 22.14 -0.58 -32.89
C GLU A 64 21.49 0.28 -31.80
N GLY A 65 20.16 0.24 -31.70
CA GLY A 65 19.39 1.03 -30.74
C GLY A 65 20.08 1.15 -29.37
N LYS A 66 20.45 2.40 -29.01
CA LYS A 66 21.21 2.79 -27.81
C LYS A 66 21.02 1.81 -26.63
N THR A 67 21.91 0.84 -26.46
CA THR A 67 21.99 0.07 -25.20
C THR A 67 22.61 1.02 -24.16
N SER A 68 21.75 1.72 -23.43
CA SER A 68 22.15 2.76 -22.47
C SER A 68 22.78 2.21 -21.19
N ILE A 69 22.69 0.89 -20.97
CA ILE A 69 23.05 0.20 -19.72
C ILE A 69 24.09 -0.88 -20.04
N ARG A 70 25.32 -0.72 -19.55
CA ARG A 70 26.44 -1.65 -19.81
C ARG A 70 27.17 -1.99 -18.52
N SER A 71 27.02 -3.22 -18.06
CA SER A 71 27.75 -3.75 -16.91
C SER A 71 28.97 -4.52 -17.43
N GLN A 72 30.18 -4.08 -17.12
CA GLN A 72 31.42 -4.76 -17.57
C GLN A 72 31.98 -5.75 -16.53
N ARG A 73 31.56 -5.62 -15.27
CA ARG A 73 32.13 -6.35 -14.13
C ARG A 73 31.03 -6.80 -13.18
N MET A 74 31.17 -8.01 -12.63
CA MET A 74 30.45 -8.42 -11.42
C MET A 74 31.45 -8.71 -10.31
N SER A 75 31.06 -8.50 -9.05
CA SER A 75 31.98 -8.74 -7.93
C SER A 75 31.26 -9.13 -6.65
N VAL A 76 31.94 -9.90 -5.80
CA VAL A 76 31.53 -10.20 -4.44
C VAL A 76 32.66 -9.84 -3.47
N GLY A 77 32.31 -9.09 -2.42
CA GLY A 77 33.19 -8.80 -1.29
C GLY A 77 32.78 -9.56 -0.04
N PHE A 78 33.74 -10.09 0.71
CA PHE A 78 33.56 -10.75 2.01
C PHE A 78 34.72 -10.41 2.97
N LEU A 79 34.50 -10.58 4.28
CA LEU A 79 35.50 -10.27 5.29
C LEU A 79 36.29 -11.51 5.69
N VAL A 80 37.59 -11.34 5.92
CA VAL A 80 38.48 -12.38 6.46
C VAL A 80 39.19 -11.84 7.70
N GLU A 81 39.30 -12.63 8.76
CA GLU A 81 40.00 -12.24 9.99
C GLU A 81 41.47 -11.92 9.69
N SER A 82 41.94 -10.75 10.10
CA SER A 82 43.31 -10.27 9.88
C SER A 82 44.37 -11.23 10.44
N LYS A 83 44.04 -12.00 11.48
CA LYS A 83 44.94 -13.00 12.07
C LYS A 83 45.17 -14.23 11.18
N THR A 84 44.27 -14.50 10.24
CA THR A 84 44.28 -15.70 9.40
C THR A 84 44.47 -15.40 7.92
N ILE A 85 44.58 -14.13 7.53
CA ILE A 85 44.72 -13.75 6.12
C ILE A 85 45.98 -14.31 5.46
N GLY A 86 47.07 -14.46 6.22
CA GLY A 86 48.32 -15.03 5.71
C GLY A 86 48.19 -16.46 5.18
N ASP A 87 47.20 -17.21 5.67
CA ASP A 87 46.93 -18.59 5.27
C ASP A 87 45.82 -18.71 4.21
N LEU A 88 45.26 -17.59 3.75
CA LEU A 88 44.13 -17.56 2.83
C LEU A 88 44.50 -18.12 1.46
N LYS A 89 43.76 -19.14 1.05
CA LYS A 89 43.76 -19.70 -0.30
C LYS A 89 42.36 -19.68 -0.87
N LEU A 90 42.25 -19.30 -2.14
CA LEU A 90 40.99 -19.25 -2.88
C LEU A 90 41.05 -20.15 -4.11
N THR A 91 40.03 -20.97 -4.29
CA THR A 91 39.73 -21.58 -5.60
C THR A 91 38.56 -20.81 -6.20
N VAL A 92 38.80 -20.03 -7.26
CA VAL A 92 37.76 -19.28 -7.96
C VAL A 92 37.41 -19.98 -9.26
N THR A 93 36.12 -20.27 -9.44
CA THR A 93 35.55 -20.88 -10.65
C THR A 93 34.60 -19.90 -11.32
N PRO A 94 35.06 -19.07 -12.28
CA PRO A 94 34.18 -18.30 -13.13
C PRO A 94 33.46 -19.19 -14.14
N GLN A 95 32.17 -18.94 -14.32
CA GLN A 95 31.28 -19.69 -15.20
C GLN A 95 30.43 -18.73 -16.03
N GLY A 96 30.06 -19.15 -17.24
CA GLY A 96 29.11 -18.42 -18.06
C GLY A 96 28.99 -19.00 -19.47
N SER A 97 28.42 -18.22 -20.37
CA SER A 97 28.17 -18.61 -21.75
C SER A 97 28.61 -17.53 -22.74
N ILE A 98 29.12 -17.95 -23.89
CA ILE A 98 29.35 -17.13 -25.08
C ILE A 98 28.45 -17.62 -26.21
N PHE A 99 28.16 -16.75 -27.17
CA PHE A 99 27.36 -17.10 -28.33
C PHE A 99 28.15 -16.86 -29.62
N ILE A 100 28.06 -17.84 -30.52
CA ILE A 100 28.78 -17.83 -31.80
C ILE A 100 27.78 -18.02 -32.92
N LYS A 101 27.90 -17.18 -33.96
CA LYS A 101 27.05 -17.26 -35.14
C LYS A 101 27.50 -18.42 -36.05
N THR A 102 26.67 -19.43 -36.22
CA THR A 102 26.92 -20.64 -37.03
C THR A 102 26.00 -20.67 -38.26
N GLU A 103 26.46 -21.33 -39.34
CA GLU A 103 25.61 -21.65 -40.49
C GLU A 103 24.88 -22.97 -40.23
N VAL A 104 23.62 -23.10 -40.65
CA VAL A 104 22.87 -24.35 -40.58
C VAL A 104 22.75 -24.92 -41.99
N ASP A 105 23.15 -26.18 -42.19
CA ASP A 105 22.82 -26.91 -43.42
C ASP A 105 21.33 -27.22 -43.44
N SER A 106 20.67 -26.84 -44.53
CA SER A 106 19.23 -26.82 -44.70
C SER A 106 18.57 -28.19 -44.93
N ASP A 107 18.99 -29.24 -44.23
CA ASP A 107 18.46 -30.60 -44.42
C ASP A 107 17.64 -31.14 -43.23
N ALA A 108 17.40 -30.34 -42.19
CA ALA A 108 16.62 -30.78 -41.02
C ALA A 108 15.67 -29.69 -40.48
N GLN A 109 14.77 -29.19 -41.33
CA GLN A 109 13.43 -28.68 -40.98
C GLN A 109 12.82 -28.02 -42.23
N SER A 110 12.28 -28.85 -43.12
CA SER A 110 11.27 -28.40 -44.07
C SER A 110 10.00 -29.20 -43.80
N ASP A 111 9.08 -28.62 -43.04
CA ASP A 111 7.67 -28.81 -43.33
C ASP A 111 6.86 -27.60 -42.82
N ALA A 112 6.03 -27.13 -43.74
CA ALA A 112 5.04 -26.05 -43.66
C ALA A 112 5.53 -24.58 -43.84
N LEU A 113 5.11 -24.02 -44.98
CA LEU A 113 4.96 -22.60 -45.34
C LEU A 113 6.17 -21.90 -45.98
N ASN A 114 6.35 -22.11 -47.30
CA ASN A 114 6.50 -21.04 -48.31
C ASN A 114 6.84 -21.65 -49.69
N ALA A 115 5.81 -21.89 -50.50
CA ALA A 115 5.96 -22.09 -51.94
C ALA A 115 5.39 -20.84 -52.64
N ASP A 116 6.26 -19.85 -52.87
CA ASP A 116 6.24 -18.93 -54.01
C ASP A 116 7.07 -17.68 -53.70
N LYS A 117 8.32 -17.69 -54.18
CA LYS A 117 9.07 -16.54 -54.74
C LYS A 117 10.50 -17.00 -55.03
N GLY A 118 10.89 -16.95 -56.30
CA GLY A 118 12.28 -17.11 -56.70
C GLY A 118 13.15 -16.01 -56.07
N GLY A 119 14.12 -16.43 -55.27
CA GLY A 119 15.12 -15.60 -54.60
C GLY A 119 16.22 -16.50 -54.05
N GLU A 120 17.46 -16.01 -54.02
CA GLU A 120 18.67 -16.74 -53.63
C GLU A 120 18.50 -17.53 -52.32
N ARG A 121 19.15 -18.71 -52.23
CA ARG A 121 19.27 -19.48 -50.98
C ARG A 121 20.07 -18.67 -49.96
N GLU A 122 19.41 -17.79 -49.20
CA GLU A 122 20.01 -17.19 -48.00
C GLU A 122 20.22 -18.29 -46.96
N LYS A 123 21.48 -18.60 -46.67
CA LYS A 123 21.83 -19.45 -45.54
C LYS A 123 21.35 -18.79 -44.24
N ASN A 124 20.35 -19.37 -43.57
CA ASN A 124 19.91 -18.90 -42.27
C ASN A 124 21.04 -19.05 -41.24
N LYS A 125 21.56 -17.92 -40.76
CA LYS A 125 22.62 -17.88 -39.74
C LYS A 125 22.01 -17.73 -38.36
N ILE A 126 22.28 -18.67 -37.46
CA ILE A 126 21.77 -18.70 -36.08
C ILE A 126 22.90 -18.46 -35.07
N TRP A 127 22.56 -18.04 -33.85
CA TRP A 127 23.50 -17.96 -32.73
C TRP A 127 23.42 -19.21 -31.88
N LYS A 128 24.55 -19.86 -31.62
CA LYS A 128 24.64 -21.06 -30.78
C LYS A 128 25.41 -20.75 -29.49
N ARG A 129 24.89 -21.23 -28.36
CA ARG A 129 25.46 -21.06 -27.02
C ARG A 129 26.59 -22.05 -26.75
N PHE A 130 27.68 -21.58 -26.15
CA PHE A 130 28.79 -22.39 -25.65
C PHE A 130 29.15 -21.96 -24.22
N ASN A 131 29.21 -22.93 -23.31
CA ASN A 131 29.50 -22.66 -21.89
C ASN A 131 31.01 -22.71 -21.65
N PHE A 132 31.50 -21.88 -20.74
CA PHE A 132 32.86 -21.96 -20.22
C PHE A 132 32.84 -22.10 -18.70
N SER A 133 33.82 -22.81 -18.18
CA SER A 133 34.15 -22.90 -16.77
C SER A 133 35.67 -22.98 -16.66
N ASP A 134 36.26 -22.21 -15.77
CA ASP A 134 37.71 -22.24 -15.55
C ASP A 134 38.00 -22.39 -14.06
N ARG A 135 39.14 -22.97 -13.67
CA ARG A 135 39.52 -23.14 -12.26
C ARG A 135 40.80 -22.39 -11.98
N ILE A 136 40.70 -21.36 -11.14
CA ILE A 136 41.78 -20.46 -10.79
C ILE A 136 42.13 -20.67 -9.31
N GLU A 137 43.37 -21.07 -9.04
CA GLU A 137 43.91 -21.18 -7.68
C GLU A 137 44.72 -19.94 -7.34
N TRP A 138 44.45 -19.39 -6.17
CA TRP A 138 45.08 -18.17 -5.68
C TRP A 138 45.46 -18.33 -4.21
N SER A 139 46.61 -17.77 -3.82
CA SER A 139 47.07 -17.73 -2.43
C SER A 139 47.42 -16.30 -2.08
N TYR A 140 47.10 -15.88 -0.85
CA TYR A 140 47.35 -14.52 -0.41
C TYR A 140 48.85 -14.18 -0.45
N CYS A 141 49.16 -13.02 -1.03
CA CYS A 141 50.46 -12.38 -0.96
C CYS A 141 50.29 -10.89 -0.68
N GLU A 142 51.16 -10.33 0.14
CA GLU A 142 51.04 -8.95 0.62
C GLU A 142 51.34 -7.97 -0.52
N GLY A 143 50.36 -7.12 -0.86
CA GLY A 143 50.62 -5.88 -1.61
C GLY A 143 50.40 -5.84 -3.12
N ASN A 144 49.72 -6.79 -3.78
CA ASN A 144 49.29 -6.58 -5.17
C ASN A 144 47.92 -7.22 -5.50
N PRO A 145 47.02 -6.48 -6.18
CA PRO A 145 45.85 -7.09 -6.82
C PRO A 145 46.33 -8.00 -7.96
N GLU A 146 45.84 -9.23 -8.01
CA GLU A 146 46.13 -10.16 -9.11
C GLU A 146 44.99 -10.15 -10.13
N ASN A 147 45.36 -9.92 -11.40
CA ASN A 147 44.48 -10.03 -12.55
C ASN A 147 44.80 -11.33 -13.28
N ILE A 148 43.90 -12.30 -13.22
CA ILE A 148 44.10 -13.64 -13.79
C ILE A 148 43.15 -13.82 -14.98
N LYS A 149 43.70 -14.14 -16.15
CA LYS A 149 42.89 -14.33 -17.37
C LYS A 149 42.02 -15.58 -17.29
N VAL A 150 40.79 -15.48 -17.77
CA VAL A 150 39.84 -16.60 -17.88
C VAL A 150 40.08 -17.34 -19.19
N SER A 151 40.18 -18.67 -19.11
CA SER A 151 40.30 -19.55 -20.27
C SER A 151 38.94 -19.86 -20.90
N PHE A 152 38.82 -19.60 -22.22
CA PHE A 152 37.66 -19.99 -23.03
C PHE A 152 37.92 -21.26 -23.87
N LYS A 153 39.01 -21.99 -23.59
CA LYS A 153 39.45 -23.14 -24.42
C LYS A 153 38.38 -24.22 -24.55
N GLU A 154 37.68 -24.56 -23.48
CA GLU A 154 36.61 -25.57 -23.49
C GLU A 154 35.46 -25.15 -24.41
N ALA A 155 34.97 -23.92 -24.26
CA ALA A 155 33.90 -23.37 -25.09
C ALA A 155 34.29 -23.34 -26.58
N LEU A 156 35.52 -22.93 -26.88
CA LEU A 156 36.05 -22.87 -28.25
C LEU A 156 36.28 -24.27 -28.85
N ALA A 157 36.71 -25.25 -28.06
CA ALA A 157 36.84 -26.64 -28.51
C ALA A 157 35.47 -27.23 -28.88
N SER A 158 34.44 -27.00 -28.05
CA SER A 158 33.07 -27.40 -28.37
C SER A 158 32.52 -26.69 -29.61
N ALA A 159 32.92 -25.43 -29.85
CA ALA A 159 32.54 -24.68 -31.05
C ALA A 159 33.24 -25.19 -32.32
N ALA A 160 34.52 -25.55 -32.23
CA ALA A 160 35.30 -26.06 -33.37
C ALA A 160 34.74 -27.39 -33.92
N SER A 161 34.13 -28.22 -33.06
CA SER A 161 33.43 -29.44 -33.49
C SER A 161 32.07 -29.20 -34.17
N ALA A 162 31.56 -27.96 -34.21
CA ALA A 162 30.21 -27.63 -34.69
C ALA A 162 30.16 -27.05 -36.12
N ASP A 163 31.13 -27.40 -36.97
CA ASP A 163 31.27 -26.97 -38.37
C ASP A 163 31.21 -25.44 -38.57
N LEU A 164 32.23 -24.75 -38.04
CA LEU A 164 32.47 -23.33 -38.27
C LEU A 164 33.12 -23.14 -39.64
N SER A 165 32.35 -23.33 -40.72
CA SER A 165 32.85 -23.17 -42.09
C SER A 165 33.41 -21.75 -42.31
N GLY A 166 34.75 -21.63 -42.31
CA GLY A 166 35.48 -20.49 -42.89
C GLY A 166 36.00 -19.37 -41.97
N LYS A 167 35.89 -19.43 -40.64
CA LYS A 167 36.38 -18.34 -39.77
C LYS A 167 37.75 -18.65 -39.11
N ARG A 168 38.85 -18.13 -39.70
CA ARG A 168 40.18 -18.08 -39.06
C ARG A 168 40.25 -16.87 -38.10
N GLY A 169 40.83 -17.04 -36.91
CA GLY A 169 41.10 -15.95 -35.95
C GLY A 169 40.12 -15.84 -34.77
N LEU A 170 39.88 -16.95 -34.04
CA LEU A 170 39.06 -16.95 -32.81
C LEU A 170 39.81 -16.40 -31.57
N ASP A 171 41.14 -16.34 -31.62
CA ASP A 171 41.97 -15.86 -30.51
C ASP A 171 41.79 -14.35 -30.29
N GLY A 172 41.48 -13.96 -29.05
CA GLY A 172 41.39 -12.56 -28.63
C GLY A 172 40.04 -11.86 -28.88
N ILE A 173 39.01 -12.58 -29.35
CA ILE A 173 37.65 -12.02 -29.51
C ILE A 173 36.96 -11.82 -28.14
N TRP A 174 36.99 -12.86 -27.31
CA TRP A 174 36.56 -12.81 -25.92
C TRP A 174 37.79 -12.64 -25.03
N ASP A 175 37.71 -11.71 -24.08
CA ASP A 175 38.76 -11.43 -23.11
C ASP A 175 38.09 -11.14 -21.78
N ALA A 176 38.41 -11.93 -20.76
CA ALA A 176 37.87 -11.77 -19.41
C ALA A 176 38.93 -12.09 -18.37
N SER A 177 38.82 -11.47 -17.20
CA SER A 177 39.72 -11.69 -16.08
C SER A 177 38.96 -11.84 -14.77
N VAL A 178 39.55 -12.61 -13.86
CA VAL A 178 39.22 -12.60 -12.45
C VAL A 178 40.20 -11.67 -11.72
N ASP A 179 39.68 -10.65 -11.05
CA ASP A 179 40.42 -9.71 -10.22
C ASP A 179 40.19 -10.04 -8.74
N ILE A 180 41.27 -10.27 -7.99
CA ILE A 180 41.23 -10.49 -6.53
C ILE A 180 41.94 -9.31 -5.85
N GLU A 181 41.15 -8.50 -5.15
CA GLU A 181 41.62 -7.32 -4.40
C GLU A 181 41.51 -7.61 -2.90
N THR A 182 42.57 -7.32 -2.13
CA THR A 182 42.55 -7.37 -0.66
C THR A 182 42.88 -6.00 -0.08
N SER A 183 42.16 -5.60 0.97
CA SER A 183 42.36 -4.30 1.64
C SER A 183 42.02 -4.41 3.12
N GLU A 184 42.68 -3.63 3.97
CA GLU A 184 42.32 -3.53 5.39
C GLU A 184 40.92 -2.89 5.53
N PHE A 185 40.01 -3.56 6.25
CA PHE A 185 38.66 -3.06 6.52
C PHE A 185 38.55 -2.49 7.95
N SER A 186 39.14 -3.20 8.91
CA SER A 186 39.31 -2.78 10.30
C SER A 186 40.54 -3.46 10.91
N SER A 187 40.87 -3.13 12.17
CA SER A 187 41.94 -3.80 12.91
C SER A 187 41.82 -5.33 12.94
N ASP A 188 40.59 -5.85 12.90
CA ASP A 188 40.30 -7.27 13.04
C ASP A 188 40.00 -7.97 11.71
N TYR A 189 39.68 -7.22 10.65
CA TYR A 189 39.25 -7.79 9.37
C TYR A 189 39.87 -7.12 8.15
N HIS A 190 40.14 -7.94 7.14
CA HIS A 190 40.42 -7.51 5.77
C HIS A 190 39.21 -7.76 4.87
N LEU A 191 38.97 -6.87 3.91
CA LEU A 191 38.01 -7.05 2.83
C LEU A 191 38.69 -7.73 1.64
N VAL A 192 38.18 -8.91 1.27
CA VAL A 192 38.56 -9.62 0.04
C VAL A 192 37.45 -9.45 -0.98
N LYS A 193 37.80 -8.97 -2.17
CA LYS A 193 36.86 -8.72 -3.26
C LYS A 193 37.30 -9.50 -4.50
N VAL A 194 36.44 -10.42 -4.94
CA VAL A 194 36.65 -11.24 -6.14
C VAL A 194 35.72 -10.74 -7.22
N SER A 195 36.23 -10.50 -8.42
CA SER A 195 35.48 -9.91 -9.52
C SER A 195 35.72 -10.58 -10.85
N LEU A 196 34.67 -10.75 -11.65
CA LEU A 196 34.75 -11.18 -13.03
C LEU A 196 34.52 -9.96 -13.94
N THR A 197 35.50 -9.65 -14.79
CA THR A 197 35.51 -8.48 -15.66
C THR A 197 35.60 -8.91 -17.12
N ASN A 198 34.71 -8.39 -17.98
CA ASN A 198 34.84 -8.50 -19.44
C ASN A 198 35.77 -7.38 -19.95
N ASN A 199 36.91 -7.79 -20.51
CA ASN A 199 37.95 -6.91 -21.05
C ASN A 199 37.89 -6.76 -22.58
N ALA A 200 37.06 -7.55 -23.27
CA ALA A 200 36.88 -7.44 -24.71
C ALA A 200 36.46 -6.02 -25.12
N LYS A 201 36.81 -5.59 -26.32
CA LYS A 201 36.43 -4.27 -26.88
C LYS A 201 35.41 -4.44 -28.00
N ASP A 202 34.46 -3.51 -28.08
CA ASP A 202 33.57 -3.43 -29.23
C ASP A 202 34.37 -3.17 -30.52
N PRO A 203 33.98 -3.80 -31.63
CA PRO A 203 34.63 -3.57 -32.91
C PRO A 203 34.26 -2.18 -33.43
N GLN A 204 35.17 -1.54 -34.18
CA GLN A 204 34.90 -0.24 -34.82
C GLN A 204 33.89 -0.35 -35.98
N LYS A 205 33.70 -1.54 -36.54
CA LYS A 205 32.71 -1.87 -37.59
C LYS A 205 32.07 -3.21 -37.26
N PRO A 206 30.79 -3.44 -37.61
CA PRO A 206 30.12 -4.71 -37.33
C PRO A 206 30.82 -5.86 -38.04
N ASP A 207 31.30 -6.84 -37.27
CA ASP A 207 32.11 -7.96 -37.75
C ASP A 207 31.47 -9.34 -37.49
N GLY A 208 30.21 -9.35 -37.04
CA GLY A 208 29.41 -10.56 -36.89
C GLY A 208 29.76 -11.42 -35.68
N TRP A 209 30.47 -10.87 -34.69
CA TRP A 209 30.81 -11.55 -33.43
C TRP A 209 30.13 -10.88 -32.23
N GLU A 210 29.60 -11.69 -31.32
CA GLU A 210 29.07 -11.24 -30.03
C GLU A 210 30.16 -11.39 -28.96
N ARG A 211 30.59 -10.26 -28.39
CA ARG A 211 31.69 -10.19 -27.40
C ARG A 211 31.21 -10.08 -25.95
N SER A 212 29.90 -10.00 -25.76
CA SER A 212 29.29 -10.07 -24.44
C SER A 212 29.38 -11.48 -23.88
N ILE A 213 29.45 -11.57 -22.56
CA ILE A 213 29.41 -12.83 -21.82
C ILE A 213 28.07 -12.91 -21.11
N PHE A 214 27.40 -14.05 -21.15
CA PHE A 214 26.04 -14.25 -20.65
C PHE A 214 26.03 -15.26 -19.49
N ASN A 215 24.94 -15.27 -18.70
CA ASN A 215 24.75 -16.18 -17.57
C ASN A 215 25.97 -16.28 -16.62
N CYS A 216 26.62 -15.14 -16.34
CA CYS A 216 27.87 -15.11 -15.57
C CYS A 216 27.64 -15.48 -14.10
N ARG A 217 28.51 -16.34 -13.56
CA ARG A 217 28.52 -16.77 -12.15
C ARG A 217 29.95 -16.97 -11.65
N LEU A 218 30.14 -16.88 -10.35
CA LEU A 218 31.36 -17.17 -9.61
C LEU A 218 31.03 -18.20 -8.51
N ARG A 219 31.88 -19.23 -8.41
CA ARG A 219 31.98 -20.10 -7.24
C ARG A 219 33.36 -19.90 -6.62
N ILE A 220 33.43 -19.66 -5.31
CA ILE A 220 34.67 -19.33 -4.59
C ILE A 220 34.78 -20.27 -3.39
N GLU A 221 35.81 -21.11 -3.37
CA GLU A 221 36.16 -21.94 -2.22
C GLU A 221 37.24 -21.24 -1.40
N ILE A 222 37.05 -21.19 -0.08
CA ILE A 222 37.90 -20.52 0.89
C ILE A 222 38.57 -21.59 1.75
N VAL A 223 39.90 -21.56 1.81
CA VAL A 223 40.69 -22.48 2.62
C VAL A 223 41.70 -21.70 3.45
N GLY A 224 41.93 -22.14 4.68
CA GLY A 224 42.99 -21.63 5.55
C GLY A 224 42.67 -20.36 6.33
N ALA A 225 41.56 -19.67 6.04
CA ALA A 225 41.20 -18.43 6.72
C ALA A 225 39.78 -18.46 7.32
N ARG A 226 39.57 -17.66 8.37
CA ARG A 226 38.26 -17.49 9.01
C ARG A 226 37.53 -16.30 8.41
N VAL A 227 36.27 -16.50 8.05
CA VAL A 227 35.42 -15.48 7.44
C VAL A 227 34.65 -14.71 8.51
N GLY A 228 34.59 -13.39 8.38
CA GLY A 228 33.81 -12.50 9.24
C GLY A 228 32.50 -12.05 8.62
N GLU A 229 31.72 -11.27 9.37
CA GLU A 229 30.46 -10.68 8.91
C GLU A 229 30.56 -9.15 8.94
N PHE A 230 29.91 -8.49 7.99
CA PHE A 230 29.69 -7.05 8.08
C PHE A 230 28.61 -6.77 9.12
N SER A 231 28.69 -5.62 9.78
CA SER A 231 27.65 -5.16 10.70
C SER A 231 27.34 -3.67 10.48
N ASP A 232 26.07 -3.30 10.46
CA ASP A 232 25.64 -1.91 10.41
C ASP A 232 24.72 -1.58 11.59
N ARG A 233 24.86 -0.35 12.13
CA ARG A 233 24.08 0.16 13.26
C ARG A 233 23.02 1.14 12.78
N TYR A 234 21.81 1.00 13.31
CA TYR A 234 20.66 1.84 13.01
C TYR A 234 19.95 2.30 14.28
N MET A 235 19.22 3.40 14.19
CA MET A 235 18.26 3.82 15.21
C MET A 235 16.85 3.55 14.72
N TYR A 236 16.03 2.89 15.53
CA TYR A 236 14.63 2.61 15.24
C TYR A 236 13.78 2.87 16.49
N GLU A 237 12.81 3.79 16.39
CA GLU A 237 12.02 4.28 17.55
C GLU A 237 12.91 4.60 18.77
N ASP A 238 14.00 5.35 18.56
CA ASP A 238 14.97 5.73 19.59
C ASP A 238 15.77 4.57 20.23
N HIS A 239 15.65 3.34 19.71
CA HIS A 239 16.44 2.19 20.13
C HIS A 239 17.51 1.81 19.09
N PRO A 240 18.77 1.58 19.50
CA PRO A 240 19.80 1.15 18.57
C PRO A 240 19.59 -0.31 18.15
N GLN A 241 19.88 -0.61 16.89
CA GLN A 241 19.75 -1.92 16.26
C GLN A 241 21.04 -2.27 15.53
N GLN A 242 21.41 -3.54 15.48
CA GLN A 242 22.53 -4.05 14.68
C GLN A 242 22.04 -5.07 13.65
N TYR A 243 22.54 -4.95 12.43
CA TYR A 243 22.27 -5.87 11.33
C TYR A 243 23.55 -6.45 10.79
N TYR A 244 23.55 -7.76 10.64
CA TYR A 244 24.69 -8.53 10.16
C TYR A 244 24.42 -9.05 8.75
N TYR A 245 25.46 -9.14 7.93
CA TYR A 245 25.38 -9.70 6.59
C TYR A 245 26.75 -10.17 6.10
N ASP A 246 26.75 -11.20 5.25
CA ASP A 246 27.97 -11.90 4.86
C ASP A 246 28.72 -11.22 3.69
N PHE A 247 27.99 -10.59 2.76
CA PHE A 247 28.54 -10.23 1.46
C PHE A 247 28.21 -8.80 1.01
N ARG A 248 29.09 -8.23 0.19
CA ARG A 248 28.87 -6.98 -0.57
C ARG A 248 28.95 -7.26 -2.08
N PRO A 249 27.83 -7.61 -2.74
CA PRO A 249 27.82 -7.92 -4.16
C PRO A 249 27.64 -6.68 -5.05
N ILE A 250 28.11 -6.76 -6.29
CA ILE A 250 27.90 -5.76 -7.36
C ILE A 250 27.54 -6.50 -8.66
N ASN A 251 26.44 -6.10 -9.30
CA ASN A 251 25.90 -6.73 -10.53
C ASN A 251 25.56 -8.23 -10.41
N CYS A 252 25.55 -8.78 -9.20
CA CYS A 252 25.13 -10.14 -8.86
C CYS A 252 24.57 -10.15 -7.44
N GLN A 253 24.27 -11.33 -6.92
CA GLN A 253 23.99 -11.62 -5.52
C GLN A 253 24.82 -12.83 -5.09
N ALA A 254 25.18 -12.90 -3.81
CA ALA A 254 26.02 -13.97 -3.26
C ALA A 254 25.31 -14.66 -2.10
N PHE A 255 25.59 -15.95 -1.93
CA PHE A 255 25.06 -16.79 -0.86
C PHE A 255 26.08 -17.87 -0.49
N TRP A 256 25.97 -18.39 0.71
CA TRP A 256 26.75 -19.55 1.15
C TRP A 256 26.15 -20.83 0.53
N SER A 257 26.97 -21.56 -0.23
CA SER A 257 26.67 -22.96 -0.61
C SER A 257 27.07 -23.89 0.53
N GLU A 258 28.21 -23.60 1.17
CA GLU A 258 28.63 -24.18 2.44
C GLU A 258 29.18 -23.04 3.32
N LYS A 259 28.57 -22.83 4.50
CA LYS A 259 28.81 -21.63 5.31
C LYS A 259 30.27 -21.54 5.77
N GLY A 260 30.93 -20.43 5.41
CA GLY A 260 32.32 -20.15 5.78
C GLY A 260 33.36 -20.76 4.83
N SER A 261 32.98 -21.64 3.90
CA SER A 261 33.90 -22.32 2.98
C SER A 261 33.59 -22.08 1.51
N ILE A 262 32.32 -22.07 1.08
CA ILE A 262 31.97 -21.99 -0.35
C ILE A 262 30.94 -20.88 -0.60
N ILE A 263 31.35 -19.85 -1.33
CA ILE A 263 30.50 -18.75 -1.81
C ILE A 263 30.08 -19.04 -3.24
N GLU A 264 28.79 -18.89 -3.54
CA GLU A 264 28.28 -18.90 -4.90
C GLU A 264 27.54 -17.61 -5.23
N THR A 265 27.64 -17.17 -6.49
CA THR A 265 26.90 -16.01 -6.97
C THR A 265 25.78 -16.40 -7.94
N ARG A 266 24.71 -15.63 -7.93
CA ARG A 266 23.59 -15.69 -8.86
C ARG A 266 23.27 -14.31 -9.43
N HIS A 267 22.52 -14.25 -10.51
CA HIS A 267 22.19 -13.00 -11.20
C HIS A 267 20.94 -12.27 -10.64
N TYR A 268 20.26 -12.84 -9.65
CA TYR A 268 19.07 -12.26 -9.00
C TYR A 268 19.11 -12.40 -7.47
N GLY A 269 18.43 -11.49 -6.76
CA GLY A 269 18.21 -11.60 -5.33
C GLY A 269 16.99 -12.45 -5.04
N ARG A 270 17.02 -13.28 -4.00
CA ARG A 270 15.86 -14.06 -3.55
C ARG A 270 15.64 -13.80 -2.08
N PHE A 271 14.41 -13.44 -1.72
CA PHE A 271 13.98 -13.27 -0.35
C PHE A 271 12.63 -13.96 -0.15
N GLU A 272 12.53 -14.75 0.91
CA GLU A 272 11.33 -15.47 1.29
C GLU A 272 10.72 -14.79 2.51
N GLN A 273 9.62 -14.08 2.29
CA GLN A 273 8.95 -13.35 3.36
C GLN A 273 8.22 -14.33 4.28
N PRO A 274 8.49 -14.31 5.61
CA PRO A 274 7.78 -15.15 6.56
C PRO A 274 6.25 -14.98 6.51
N ASN A 275 5.51 -16.07 6.66
CA ASN A 275 4.05 -16.04 6.72
C ASN A 275 3.54 -15.76 8.14
N ILE A 276 3.64 -14.50 8.56
CA ILE A 276 3.13 -14.03 9.84
C ILE A 276 1.76 -13.39 9.61
N ARG A 277 0.73 -13.83 10.35
CA ARG A 277 -0.64 -13.31 10.21
C ARG A 277 -1.31 -13.12 11.58
N PRO A 278 -2.34 -12.27 11.69
CA PRO A 278 -3.07 -12.11 12.93
C PRO A 278 -3.82 -13.38 13.36
N LYS A 279 -3.77 -13.72 14.64
CA LYS A 279 -4.46 -14.87 15.24
C LYS A 279 -5.98 -14.70 15.20
N ALA A 280 -6.67 -15.78 14.82
CA ALA A 280 -8.12 -15.86 14.84
C ALA A 280 -8.67 -16.52 16.12
N THR A 281 -7.91 -17.40 16.76
CA THR A 281 -8.33 -18.17 17.93
C THR A 281 -7.23 -18.22 18.99
N LEU A 282 -7.64 -18.38 20.24
CA LEU A 282 -6.77 -18.68 21.37
C LEU A 282 -7.37 -19.84 22.18
N PRO A 283 -6.54 -20.74 22.74
CA PRO A 283 -7.03 -21.80 23.61
C PRO A 283 -7.85 -21.22 24.77
N GLY A 284 -9.09 -21.70 24.94
CA GLY A 284 -9.97 -21.28 26.04
C GLY A 284 -10.66 -19.92 25.89
N VAL A 285 -10.48 -19.22 24.76
CA VAL A 285 -11.14 -17.93 24.49
C VAL A 285 -12.09 -18.08 23.30
N ASP A 286 -13.40 -17.96 23.54
CA ASP A 286 -14.42 -17.99 22.49
C ASP A 286 -14.79 -16.57 22.04
N LEU A 287 -14.39 -16.21 20.82
CA LEU A 287 -14.69 -14.90 20.22
C LEU A 287 -15.67 -14.99 19.03
N LEU A 288 -16.45 -16.07 18.95
CA LEU A 288 -17.48 -16.21 17.93
C LEU A 288 -18.61 -15.20 18.15
N PHE A 289 -19.08 -14.57 17.08
CA PHE A 289 -20.11 -13.52 17.19
C PHE A 289 -21.38 -14.03 17.88
N ASP A 290 -21.84 -15.23 17.52
CA ASP A 290 -23.04 -15.82 18.12
C ASP A 290 -22.88 -16.09 19.62
N SER A 291 -21.71 -16.58 20.05
CA SER A 291 -21.40 -16.80 21.48
C SER A 291 -21.35 -15.48 22.25
N LEU A 292 -20.72 -14.44 21.68
CA LEU A 292 -20.55 -13.13 22.30
C LEU A 292 -21.84 -12.29 22.40
N ARG A 293 -22.99 -12.80 21.93
CA ARG A 293 -24.31 -12.18 22.16
C ARG A 293 -24.86 -12.44 23.55
N ASP A 294 -24.44 -13.53 24.20
CA ASP A 294 -24.83 -13.83 25.56
C ASP A 294 -23.95 -13.06 26.56
N GLU A 295 -24.57 -12.34 27.49
CA GLU A 295 -23.86 -11.47 28.44
C GLU A 295 -22.86 -12.25 29.31
N ARG A 296 -23.23 -13.47 29.75
CA ARG A 296 -22.37 -14.29 30.61
C ARG A 296 -21.17 -14.82 29.83
N SER A 297 -21.41 -15.30 28.61
CA SER A 297 -20.39 -15.81 27.71
C SER A 297 -19.42 -14.70 27.30
N LEU A 298 -19.91 -13.49 27.00
CA LEU A 298 -19.09 -12.32 26.73
C LEU A 298 -18.13 -11.99 27.88
N LEU A 299 -18.65 -11.89 29.11
CA LEU A 299 -17.83 -11.59 30.28
C LEU A 299 -16.80 -12.70 30.54
N ALA A 300 -17.19 -13.97 30.40
CA ALA A 300 -16.29 -15.11 30.54
C ALA A 300 -15.17 -15.09 29.48
N SER A 301 -15.49 -14.77 28.23
CA SER A 301 -14.48 -14.64 27.16
C SER A 301 -13.50 -13.49 27.42
N VAL A 302 -13.96 -12.37 27.97
CA VAL A 302 -13.07 -11.26 28.38
C VAL A 302 -12.18 -11.67 29.56
N ASP A 303 -12.72 -12.38 30.55
CA ASP A 303 -11.94 -12.89 31.68
C ASP A 303 -10.87 -13.90 31.24
N SER A 304 -11.23 -14.85 30.36
CA SER A 304 -10.28 -15.78 29.75
C SER A 304 -9.20 -15.07 28.95
N LEU A 305 -9.56 -14.05 28.16
CA LEU A 305 -8.61 -13.25 27.39
C LEU A 305 -7.61 -12.54 28.31
N ILE A 306 -8.08 -11.87 29.37
CA ILE A 306 -7.22 -11.24 30.37
C ILE A 306 -6.27 -12.27 30.99
N GLY A 307 -6.76 -13.47 31.34
CA GLY A 307 -5.93 -14.55 31.88
C GLY A 307 -4.80 -14.99 30.95
N VAL A 308 -5.09 -15.12 29.64
CA VAL A 308 -4.06 -15.44 28.63
C VAL A 308 -3.06 -14.30 28.49
N MET A 309 -3.52 -13.04 28.48
CA MET A 309 -2.64 -11.86 28.38
C MET A 309 -1.72 -11.73 29.60
N GLU A 310 -2.23 -11.97 30.80
CA GLU A 310 -1.45 -11.98 32.04
C GLU A 310 -0.38 -13.08 32.05
N THR A 311 -0.74 -14.27 31.55
CA THR A 311 0.21 -15.37 31.41
C THR A 311 1.36 -14.99 30.47
N ALA A 312 1.05 -14.35 29.35
CA ALA A 312 2.07 -13.84 28.42
C ALA A 312 2.92 -12.71 29.06
N ARG A 313 2.30 -11.78 29.80
CA ARG A 313 3.01 -10.71 30.52
C ARG A 313 4.05 -11.28 31.50
N LEU A 314 3.67 -12.28 32.30
CA LEU A 314 4.57 -12.93 33.25
C LEU A 314 5.78 -13.59 32.57
N LEU A 315 5.57 -14.20 31.40
CA LEU A 315 6.66 -14.77 30.59
C LEU A 315 7.63 -13.68 30.09
N TYR A 316 7.10 -12.55 29.64
CA TYR A 316 7.92 -11.42 29.22
C TYR A 316 8.68 -10.80 30.40
N GLU A 317 8.06 -10.65 31.57
CA GLU A 317 8.71 -10.13 32.78
C GLU A 317 9.92 -10.96 33.22
N GLN A 318 9.84 -12.29 33.09
CA GLN A 318 10.99 -13.18 33.34
C GLN A 318 12.13 -12.95 32.34
N THR A 319 11.79 -12.58 31.10
CA THR A 319 12.76 -12.40 30.02
C THR A 319 13.46 -11.03 30.11
N TYR A 320 12.70 -9.97 30.36
CA TYR A 320 13.12 -8.56 30.30
C TYR A 320 13.35 -7.91 31.68
N SER A 321 14.00 -8.61 32.61
CA SER A 321 14.33 -8.09 33.94
C SER A 321 15.26 -6.86 33.90
N ALA A 322 15.21 -6.04 34.95
CA ALA A 322 15.95 -4.77 35.03
C ALA A 322 17.49 -4.91 35.00
N ASP A 323 18.02 -6.10 35.29
CA ASP A 323 19.47 -6.34 35.39
C ASP A 323 20.16 -6.47 34.02
N LYS A 324 19.40 -6.59 32.93
CA LYS A 324 19.94 -6.75 31.56
C LYS A 324 19.97 -5.40 30.82
N SER A 325 21.11 -5.08 30.22
CA SER A 325 21.33 -3.83 29.48
C SER A 325 22.08 -4.04 28.18
N GLY A 326 21.85 -3.17 27.19
CA GLY A 326 22.55 -3.23 25.90
C GLY A 326 21.88 -4.17 24.91
N TYR A 327 22.66 -4.83 24.07
CA TYR A 327 22.12 -5.69 23.01
C TYR A 327 21.63 -7.04 23.55
N GLN A 328 20.49 -7.50 23.03
CA GLN A 328 19.97 -8.84 23.26
C GLN A 328 20.81 -9.89 22.51
N GLU A 329 20.49 -11.17 22.71
CA GLU A 329 20.98 -12.22 21.83
C GLU A 329 20.50 -11.98 20.39
N ARG A 330 21.32 -12.39 19.41
CA ARG A 330 21.05 -12.17 17.99
C ARG A 330 19.94 -13.11 17.53
N GLU A 331 18.90 -12.54 16.92
CA GLU A 331 17.82 -13.27 16.27
C GLU A 331 18.00 -13.17 14.74
N GLY A 332 18.40 -14.27 14.11
CA GLY A 332 18.72 -14.28 12.68
C GLY A 332 19.84 -13.29 12.34
N GLN A 333 19.56 -12.30 11.50
CA GLN A 333 20.51 -11.25 11.11
C GLN A 333 20.39 -9.96 11.94
N ARG A 334 19.51 -9.92 12.94
CA ARG A 334 19.19 -8.73 13.73
C ARG A 334 19.61 -8.90 15.19
N GLN A 335 20.03 -7.80 15.79
CA GLN A 335 20.22 -7.69 17.23
C GLN A 335 19.58 -6.40 17.76
N GLY A 336 18.53 -6.56 18.56
CA GLY A 336 17.83 -5.49 19.26
C GLY A 336 18.40 -5.22 20.65
N THR A 337 17.74 -4.36 21.43
CA THR A 337 18.20 -3.97 22.79
C THR A 337 17.25 -4.41 23.89
N TRP A 338 17.77 -4.67 25.09
CA TRP A 338 16.96 -5.00 26.26
C TRP A 338 16.01 -3.85 26.63
N GLU A 339 16.40 -2.61 26.34
CA GLU A 339 15.57 -1.40 26.49
C GLU A 339 14.32 -1.43 25.60
N GLU A 340 14.44 -1.87 24.33
CA GLU A 340 13.31 -1.99 23.40
C GLU A 340 12.27 -3.00 23.90
N GLY A 341 12.75 -4.16 24.38
CA GLY A 341 11.89 -5.21 24.93
C GLY A 341 11.14 -4.74 26.18
N ARG A 342 11.80 -4.00 27.07
CA ARG A 342 11.18 -3.39 28.26
C ARG A 342 10.12 -2.36 27.90
N SER A 343 10.39 -1.47 26.95
CA SER A 343 9.39 -0.48 26.51
C SER A 343 8.16 -1.14 25.87
N SER A 344 8.37 -2.25 25.15
CA SER A 344 7.29 -3.07 24.58
C SER A 344 6.46 -3.74 25.68
N LEU A 345 7.10 -4.26 26.73
CA LEU A 345 6.45 -4.86 27.89
C LEU A 345 5.65 -3.84 28.71
N GLU A 346 6.17 -2.63 28.93
CA GLU A 346 5.43 -1.53 29.58
C GLU A 346 4.16 -1.19 28.80
N SER A 347 4.27 -1.06 27.47
CA SER A 347 3.13 -0.80 26.59
C SER A 347 2.09 -1.93 26.63
N TYR A 348 2.54 -3.19 26.66
CA TYR A 348 1.68 -4.36 26.78
C TYR A 348 0.96 -4.43 28.13
N SER A 349 1.65 -4.09 29.22
CA SER A 349 1.08 -4.06 30.57
C SER A 349 0.01 -2.97 30.69
N ALA A 350 0.27 -1.77 30.16
CA ALA A 350 -0.71 -0.70 30.11
C ALA A 350 -1.99 -1.09 29.33
N LEU A 351 -1.84 -1.85 28.24
CA LEU A 351 -2.98 -2.36 27.47
C LEU A 351 -3.82 -3.36 28.29
N ILE A 352 -3.18 -4.27 29.04
CA ILE A 352 -3.88 -5.21 29.93
C ILE A 352 -4.68 -4.46 30.99
N ASP A 353 -4.07 -3.47 31.64
CA ASP A 353 -4.75 -2.69 32.67
C ASP A 353 -5.94 -1.93 32.11
N GLN A 354 -5.83 -1.40 30.89
CA GLN A 354 -6.96 -0.78 30.21
C GLN A 354 -8.11 -1.78 29.96
N ILE A 355 -7.79 -3.01 29.54
CA ILE A 355 -8.81 -4.05 29.32
C ILE A 355 -9.46 -4.48 30.65
N LYS A 356 -8.72 -4.53 31.76
CA LYS A 356 -9.29 -4.77 33.10
C LYS A 356 -10.29 -3.67 33.49
N VAL A 357 -9.97 -2.40 33.20
CA VAL A 357 -10.91 -1.28 33.40
C VAL A 357 -12.17 -1.50 32.58
N THR A 358 -12.04 -1.85 31.30
CA THR A 358 -13.19 -2.20 30.44
C THR A 358 -14.01 -3.35 31.02
N ARG A 359 -13.35 -4.42 31.49
CA ARG A 359 -14.04 -5.58 32.08
C ARG A 359 -14.85 -5.21 33.32
N LYS A 360 -14.31 -4.32 34.17
CA LYS A 360 -15.04 -3.78 35.33
C LYS A 360 -16.26 -2.97 34.88
N LEU A 361 -16.08 -2.04 33.94
CA LEU A 361 -17.15 -1.21 33.39
C LEU A 361 -18.29 -2.05 32.79
N LEU A 362 -17.95 -3.11 32.03
CA LEU A 362 -18.95 -4.02 31.46
C LEU A 362 -19.71 -4.80 32.54
N GLY A 363 -19.06 -5.18 33.65
CA GLY A 363 -19.72 -5.86 34.76
C GLY A 363 -20.72 -4.96 35.52
N GLU A 364 -20.47 -3.66 35.54
CA GLU A 364 -21.29 -2.66 36.24
C GLU A 364 -22.36 -2.02 35.34
N ASN A 365 -22.22 -2.13 34.01
CA ASN A 365 -23.05 -1.42 33.04
C ASN A 365 -23.77 -2.38 32.06
N ARG A 366 -25.01 -2.75 32.42
CA ARG A 366 -25.85 -3.63 31.58
C ARG A 366 -26.20 -3.03 30.21
N ARG A 367 -26.27 -1.70 30.11
CA ARG A 367 -26.49 -1.01 28.82
C ARG A 367 -25.30 -1.23 27.88
N ALA A 368 -24.07 -1.10 28.38
CA ALA A 368 -22.87 -1.36 27.58
C ALA A 368 -22.81 -2.83 27.11
N LEU A 369 -23.18 -3.78 27.96
CA LEU A 369 -23.30 -5.21 27.58
C LEU A 369 -24.31 -5.43 26.45
N LYS A 370 -25.51 -4.84 26.55
CA LYS A 370 -26.53 -4.93 25.50
C LYS A 370 -26.02 -4.35 24.17
N CYS A 371 -25.37 -3.18 24.19
CA CYS A 371 -24.82 -2.56 22.99
C CYS A 371 -23.71 -3.42 22.34
N LEU A 372 -22.84 -4.05 23.13
CA LEU A 372 -21.85 -5.01 22.60
C LEU A 372 -22.51 -6.25 22.00
N ALA A 373 -23.51 -6.82 22.69
CA ALA A 373 -24.25 -7.99 22.19
C ALA A 373 -24.96 -7.69 20.86
N ASP A 374 -25.56 -6.50 20.72
CA ASP A 374 -26.21 -6.08 19.49
C ASP A 374 -25.19 -5.81 18.38
N MET A 375 -24.03 -5.21 18.70
CA MET A 375 -22.90 -5.10 17.76
C MET A 375 -22.48 -6.49 17.25
N HIS A 376 -22.31 -7.49 18.12
CA HIS A 376 -21.99 -8.86 17.69
C HIS A 376 -23.08 -9.45 16.80
N GLY A 377 -24.36 -9.17 17.09
CA GLY A 377 -25.49 -9.52 16.23
C GLY A 377 -25.38 -8.94 14.82
N VAL A 378 -24.95 -7.68 14.69
CA VAL A 378 -24.74 -7.02 13.38
C VAL A 378 -23.71 -7.80 12.55
N PHE A 379 -22.56 -8.11 13.14
CA PHE A 379 -21.49 -8.82 12.42
C PHE A 379 -21.87 -10.27 12.10
N SER A 380 -22.55 -10.98 13.02
CA SER A 380 -23.13 -12.29 12.73
C SER A 380 -24.04 -12.24 11.49
N ASN A 381 -24.98 -11.27 11.45
CA ASN A 381 -25.91 -11.12 10.33
C ASN A 381 -25.20 -10.77 9.01
N TYR A 382 -24.22 -9.86 9.07
CA TYR A 382 -23.43 -9.43 7.93
C TYR A 382 -22.59 -10.55 7.30
N TYR A 383 -21.94 -11.39 8.12
CA TYR A 383 -21.15 -12.49 7.59
C TYR A 383 -22.01 -13.64 7.07
N LYS A 384 -23.13 -13.95 7.75
CA LYS A 384 -24.11 -14.95 7.29
C LYS A 384 -24.78 -14.56 5.98
N SER A 385 -25.12 -13.28 5.77
CA SER A 385 -25.71 -12.82 4.50
C SER A 385 -24.74 -12.91 3.33
N ASN A 386 -23.45 -12.65 3.56
CA ASN A 386 -22.42 -12.76 2.52
C ASN A 386 -21.97 -14.21 2.25
N ASN A 387 -22.21 -15.14 3.18
CA ASN A 387 -21.77 -16.54 3.10
C ASN A 387 -22.86 -17.52 3.57
N PRO A 388 -24.05 -17.56 2.94
CA PRO A 388 -25.19 -18.34 3.45
C PRO A 388 -24.96 -19.86 3.39
N SER A 389 -24.01 -20.33 2.57
CA SER A 389 -23.69 -21.75 2.41
C SER A 389 -22.56 -22.25 3.32
N SER A 390 -21.96 -21.40 4.14
CA SER A 390 -20.81 -21.79 4.96
C SER A 390 -21.25 -22.32 6.33
N GLU A 391 -20.85 -23.55 6.68
CA GLU A 391 -20.85 -24.05 8.08
C GLU A 391 -19.83 -23.33 8.98
N ILE A 392 -19.07 -22.39 8.41
CA ILE A 392 -18.01 -21.63 9.08
C ILE A 392 -18.63 -20.72 10.14
N LYS A 393 -18.16 -20.87 11.38
CA LYS A 393 -18.49 -19.94 12.47
C LYS A 393 -17.60 -18.70 12.34
N PHE A 394 -18.21 -17.52 12.43
CA PHE A 394 -17.53 -16.24 12.32
C PHE A 394 -17.28 -15.62 13.70
N GLY A 395 -16.12 -14.99 13.88
CA GLY A 395 -15.74 -14.34 15.13
C GLY A 395 -14.66 -13.28 14.92
N TRP A 396 -14.34 -12.57 15.99
CA TRP A 396 -13.26 -11.58 15.99
C TRP A 396 -11.89 -12.24 15.94
N ARG A 397 -10.97 -11.66 15.18
CA ARG A 397 -9.53 -11.89 15.41
C ARG A 397 -9.14 -11.26 16.74
N ILE A 398 -8.12 -11.82 17.39
CA ILE A 398 -7.74 -11.45 18.76
C ILE A 398 -7.49 -9.94 18.89
N PHE A 399 -6.68 -9.39 17.99
CA PHE A 399 -6.35 -7.96 18.01
C PHE A 399 -7.59 -7.06 17.78
N GLN A 400 -8.57 -7.51 16.99
CA GLN A 400 -9.77 -6.72 16.69
C GLN A 400 -10.61 -6.54 17.96
N PHE A 401 -10.81 -7.63 18.70
CA PHE A 401 -11.56 -7.60 19.95
C PHE A 401 -10.81 -6.83 21.03
N VAL A 402 -9.50 -7.06 21.18
CA VAL A 402 -8.65 -6.29 22.11
C VAL A 402 -8.69 -4.79 21.80
N PHE A 403 -8.62 -4.42 20.52
CA PHE A 403 -8.72 -3.02 20.10
C PHE A 403 -10.08 -2.40 20.46
N ILE A 404 -11.19 -3.10 20.21
CA ILE A 404 -12.52 -2.62 20.58
C ILE A 404 -12.59 -2.40 22.10
N LEU A 405 -12.19 -3.40 22.90
CA LEU A 405 -12.20 -3.32 24.36
C LEU A 405 -11.34 -2.15 24.89
N ALA A 406 -10.19 -1.90 24.29
CA ALA A 406 -9.31 -0.79 24.66
C ALA A 406 -9.89 0.60 24.29
N CYS A 407 -10.92 0.69 23.45
CA CYS A 407 -11.56 1.95 23.09
C CYS A 407 -12.85 2.21 23.89
N LEU A 408 -13.42 1.22 24.58
CA LEU A 408 -14.72 1.36 25.24
C LEU A 408 -14.74 2.35 26.41
N PRO A 409 -13.72 2.43 27.29
CA PRO A 409 -13.78 3.31 28.46
C PRO A 409 -14.06 4.77 28.10
N SER A 410 -13.37 5.31 27.10
CA SER A 410 -13.55 6.68 26.63
C SER A 410 -14.94 6.95 26.05
N ILE A 411 -15.53 5.97 25.38
CA ILE A 411 -16.87 6.07 24.77
C ILE A 411 -17.94 6.02 25.86
N ILE A 412 -17.79 5.13 26.83
CA ILE A 412 -18.75 4.93 27.92
C ILE A 412 -18.74 6.13 28.88
N ASN A 413 -17.57 6.69 29.19
CA ASN A 413 -17.42 7.80 30.13
C ASN A 413 -17.70 9.18 29.50
N ASN A 414 -17.70 9.29 28.17
CA ASN A 414 -17.97 10.52 27.42
C ASN A 414 -17.02 11.70 27.75
N ASP A 415 -15.83 11.39 28.26
CA ASP A 415 -14.77 12.35 28.59
C ASP A 415 -13.86 12.65 27.39
N GLY A 416 -13.64 11.65 26.53
CA GLY A 416 -12.63 11.68 25.48
C GLY A 416 -11.23 11.54 26.10
N GLU A 417 -10.41 10.63 25.57
CA GLU A 417 -9.06 10.42 26.12
C GLU A 417 -8.05 11.44 25.57
N ASP A 418 -7.07 11.82 26.39
CA ASP A 418 -5.83 12.49 25.96
C ASP A 418 -4.85 11.53 25.25
N VAL A 419 -5.31 10.32 24.95
CA VAL A 419 -4.57 9.24 24.30
C VAL A 419 -5.29 8.80 23.04
N ALA A 420 -4.65 8.94 21.88
CA ALA A 420 -5.14 8.39 20.62
C ALA A 420 -4.82 6.89 20.52
N LYS A 421 -5.75 6.10 19.95
CA LYS A 421 -5.55 4.66 19.71
C LYS A 421 -5.07 4.44 18.27
N VAL A 422 -3.91 3.80 18.11
CA VAL A 422 -3.32 3.53 16.79
C VAL A 422 -3.50 2.05 16.46
N LEU A 423 -4.33 1.74 15.47
CA LEU A 423 -4.52 0.38 14.96
C LEU A 423 -3.45 0.06 13.91
N HIS A 424 -2.53 -0.84 14.26
CA HIS A 424 -1.40 -1.24 13.41
C HIS A 424 -1.44 -2.71 13.04
N VAL A 425 -1.85 -2.99 11.81
CA VAL A 425 -1.82 -4.33 11.22
C VAL A 425 -1.51 -4.19 9.73
N ASP A 426 -0.97 -5.21 9.09
CA ASP A 426 -0.78 -5.25 7.65
C ASP A 426 -2.07 -5.01 6.86
N THR A 427 -1.92 -4.56 5.62
CA THR A 427 -3.03 -4.45 4.67
C THR A 427 -3.72 -5.79 4.49
N GLY A 428 -5.05 -5.81 4.58
CA GLY A 428 -5.84 -7.05 4.52
C GLY A 428 -5.86 -7.87 5.81
N GLY A 429 -5.13 -7.46 6.87
CA GLY A 429 -5.12 -8.13 8.17
C GLY A 429 -6.40 -7.96 9.01
N GLY A 430 -7.43 -7.28 8.47
CA GLY A 430 -8.74 -7.12 9.12
C GLY A 430 -8.88 -5.87 9.99
N LYS A 431 -8.17 -4.79 9.63
CA LYS A 431 -8.28 -3.50 10.34
C LYS A 431 -9.69 -2.90 10.26
N SER A 432 -10.36 -3.11 9.13
CA SER A 432 -11.67 -2.51 8.86
C SER A 432 -12.74 -3.02 9.81
N GLU A 433 -12.78 -4.32 10.05
CA GLU A 433 -13.73 -4.96 10.96
C GLU A 433 -13.62 -4.39 12.38
N ALA A 434 -12.39 -4.12 12.86
CA ALA A 434 -12.17 -3.60 14.21
C ALA A 434 -12.81 -2.22 14.40
N TYR A 435 -12.56 -1.28 13.47
CA TYR A 435 -13.14 0.06 13.60
C TYR A 435 -14.62 0.10 13.20
N PHE A 436 -15.08 -0.76 12.28
CA PHE A 436 -16.52 -0.92 12.01
C PHE A 436 -17.26 -1.38 13.27
N GLY A 437 -16.68 -2.33 14.03
CA GLY A 437 -17.19 -2.75 15.33
C GLY A 437 -17.32 -1.58 16.28
N LEU A 438 -16.25 -0.79 16.42
CA LEU A 438 -16.25 0.39 17.27
C LEU A 438 -17.31 1.44 16.89
N VAL A 439 -17.49 1.69 15.58
CA VAL A 439 -18.50 2.61 15.05
C VAL A 439 -19.92 2.12 15.37
N VAL A 440 -20.19 0.83 15.16
CA VAL A 440 -21.49 0.22 15.45
C VAL A 440 -21.80 0.25 16.95
N PHE A 441 -20.81 -0.08 17.79
CA PHE A 441 -20.95 0.03 19.24
C PHE A 441 -21.28 1.46 19.66
N ALA A 442 -20.54 2.46 19.17
CA ALA A 442 -20.80 3.86 19.48
C ALA A 442 -22.19 4.32 19.04
N ALA A 443 -22.68 3.87 17.88
CA ALA A 443 -24.03 4.20 17.39
C ALA A 443 -25.14 3.65 18.31
N PHE A 444 -25.03 2.38 18.75
CA PHE A 444 -25.96 1.81 19.73
C PHE A 444 -25.83 2.45 21.10
N TRP A 445 -24.60 2.75 21.53
CA TRP A 445 -24.33 3.43 22.80
C TRP A 445 -25.01 4.80 22.81
N GLU A 446 -24.83 5.65 21.80
CA GLU A 446 -25.44 6.97 21.75
C GLU A 446 -26.97 6.90 21.73
N ARG A 447 -27.57 6.01 20.92
CA ARG A 447 -29.04 5.86 20.84
C ARG A 447 -29.65 5.39 22.17
N SER A 448 -29.02 4.42 22.82
CA SER A 448 -29.45 3.96 24.16
C SER A 448 -29.25 5.03 25.24
N GLY A 449 -28.44 6.05 24.97
CA GLY A 449 -28.23 7.22 25.84
C GLY A 449 -29.26 8.33 25.64
N GLY A 450 -30.21 8.16 24.72
CA GLY A 450 -31.26 9.12 24.44
C GLY A 450 -30.99 10.03 23.24
N LYS A 451 -29.83 9.94 22.58
CA LYS A 451 -29.56 10.69 21.35
C LYS A 451 -30.46 10.15 20.24
N LYS A 452 -31.35 10.96 19.68
CA LYS A 452 -32.34 10.52 18.66
C LYS A 452 -31.90 10.71 17.22
N ASP A 453 -31.00 11.65 16.95
CA ASP A 453 -30.48 11.94 15.62
C ASP A 453 -28.99 12.32 15.68
N GLY A 454 -28.41 12.83 14.61
CA GLY A 454 -27.07 13.42 14.64
C GLY A 454 -25.92 12.43 14.40
N THR A 455 -24.74 13.01 14.18
CA THR A 455 -23.52 12.29 13.83
C THR A 455 -22.86 11.69 15.06
N THR A 456 -22.46 10.42 14.96
CA THR A 456 -21.76 9.67 16.02
C THR A 456 -20.29 9.49 15.72
N ALA A 457 -19.93 9.20 14.46
CA ALA A 457 -18.56 8.92 14.07
C ALA A 457 -18.16 9.64 12.78
N LEU A 458 -16.95 10.21 12.79
CA LEU A 458 -16.27 10.72 11.61
C LEU A 458 -15.22 9.70 11.18
N VAL A 459 -15.32 9.19 9.95
CA VAL A 459 -14.33 8.31 9.35
C VAL A 459 -13.67 9.06 8.20
N LYS A 460 -12.38 9.35 8.35
CA LYS A 460 -11.61 10.25 7.49
C LYS A 460 -10.53 9.50 6.72
N PHE A 461 -10.37 9.89 5.46
CA PHE A 461 -9.37 9.41 4.52
C PHE A 461 -8.54 10.58 4.02
N PRO A 462 -7.25 10.41 3.70
CA PRO A 462 -6.38 11.54 3.39
C PRO A 462 -6.83 12.30 2.12
N LEU A 463 -6.67 11.72 0.93
CA LEU A 463 -6.93 12.44 -0.33
C LEU A 463 -7.64 11.62 -1.39
N ARG A 464 -7.60 10.30 -1.26
CA ARG A 464 -8.27 9.38 -2.16
C ARG A 464 -9.40 8.74 -1.38
N MET A 465 -10.55 8.66 -2.02
CA MET A 465 -11.69 7.97 -1.44
C MET A 465 -11.30 6.51 -1.14
N LEU A 466 -11.93 5.92 -0.12
CA LEU A 466 -11.90 4.48 0.09
C LEU A 466 -12.23 3.73 -1.20
N SER A 467 -11.77 2.48 -1.31
CA SER A 467 -12.27 1.60 -2.36
C SER A 467 -13.78 1.49 -2.29
N ILE A 468 -14.45 1.37 -3.45
CA ILE A 468 -15.89 1.11 -3.52
C ILE A 468 -16.26 -0.10 -2.66
N GLN A 469 -15.41 -1.13 -2.64
CA GLN A 469 -15.62 -2.31 -1.80
C GLN A 469 -15.59 -1.96 -0.30
N GLN A 470 -14.68 -1.12 0.17
CA GLN A 470 -14.66 -0.75 1.58
C GLN A 470 -15.87 0.13 1.95
N LEU A 471 -16.34 0.98 1.04
CA LEU A 471 -17.57 1.75 1.21
C LEU A 471 -18.81 0.85 1.25
N ASP A 472 -18.91 -0.10 0.33
CA ASP A 472 -19.97 -1.10 0.27
C ASP A 472 -20.01 -1.93 1.56
N ARG A 473 -18.84 -2.33 2.08
CA ARG A 473 -18.72 -3.05 3.35
C ARG A 473 -19.21 -2.22 4.54
N LEU A 474 -18.74 -0.98 4.69
CA LEU A 474 -19.22 -0.10 5.77
C LEU A 474 -20.73 0.14 5.65
N ALA A 475 -21.21 0.42 4.44
CA ALA A 475 -22.64 0.62 4.17
C ALA A 475 -23.47 -0.62 4.53
N SER A 476 -23.01 -1.80 4.14
CA SER A 476 -23.64 -3.06 4.48
C SER A 476 -23.70 -3.28 6.00
N VAL A 477 -22.61 -3.01 6.73
CA VAL A 477 -22.59 -3.13 8.20
C VAL A 477 -23.59 -2.17 8.85
N ILE A 478 -23.67 -0.91 8.41
CA ILE A 478 -24.64 0.05 8.94
C ILE A 478 -26.08 -0.34 8.60
N VAL A 479 -26.33 -0.90 7.42
CA VAL A 479 -27.66 -1.46 7.05
C VAL A 479 -28.07 -2.60 7.99
N HIS A 480 -27.15 -3.50 8.34
CA HIS A 480 -27.42 -4.55 9.33
C HIS A 480 -27.60 -3.98 10.74
N ALA A 481 -26.89 -2.91 11.11
CA ALA A 481 -27.10 -2.20 12.38
C ALA A 481 -28.49 -1.56 12.45
N GLU A 482 -28.96 -0.93 11.37
CA GLU A 482 -30.31 -0.36 11.30
C GLU A 482 -31.38 -1.43 11.47
N LYS A 483 -31.18 -2.63 10.89
CA LYS A 483 -32.12 -3.74 11.07
C LYS A 483 -32.27 -4.12 12.55
N ILE A 484 -31.16 -4.28 13.27
CA ILE A 484 -31.19 -4.59 14.71
C ILE A 484 -31.76 -3.42 15.51
N ARG A 485 -31.48 -2.17 15.12
CA ARG A 485 -32.07 -0.98 15.75
C ARG A 485 -33.60 -0.99 15.65
N LYS A 486 -34.15 -1.26 14.46
CA LYS A 486 -35.61 -1.38 14.22
C LYS A 486 -36.23 -2.51 15.05
N GLU A 487 -35.55 -3.66 15.17
CA GLU A 487 -36.01 -4.78 16.00
C GLU A 487 -36.03 -4.44 17.51
N ASN A 488 -35.29 -3.41 17.93
CA ASN A 488 -35.16 -2.97 19.33
C ASN A 488 -35.54 -1.49 19.51
N GLU A 489 -36.58 -1.02 18.82
CA GLU A 489 -36.96 0.41 18.75
C GLU A 489 -37.26 1.02 20.13
N GLU A 490 -37.75 0.24 21.09
CA GLU A 490 -37.97 0.68 22.47
C GLU A 490 -36.67 1.15 23.15
N THR A 491 -35.55 0.48 22.85
CA THR A 491 -34.22 0.80 23.39
C THR A 491 -33.49 1.85 22.56
N TYR A 492 -33.61 1.75 21.22
CA TYR A 492 -32.87 2.58 20.27
C TYR A 492 -33.80 3.50 19.47
N GLN A 493 -34.45 4.43 20.19
CA GLN A 493 -35.37 5.39 19.61
C GLN A 493 -34.67 6.40 18.68
N GLY A 494 -35.46 7.02 17.80
CA GLY A 494 -35.03 8.10 16.92
C GLY A 494 -34.84 7.69 15.46
N GLU A 495 -34.11 8.52 14.73
CA GLU A 495 -33.85 8.41 13.29
C GLU A 495 -33.01 7.16 12.96
N SER A 496 -33.22 6.67 11.73
CA SER A 496 -32.49 5.52 11.18
C SER A 496 -30.98 5.74 11.18
N PHE A 497 -30.24 4.65 11.41
CA PHE A 497 -28.82 4.64 11.17
C PHE A 497 -28.53 4.85 9.68
N SER A 498 -27.68 5.84 9.41
CA SER A 498 -27.45 6.37 8.07
C SER A 498 -25.99 6.74 7.84
N LEU A 499 -25.60 6.83 6.56
CA LEU A 499 -24.25 7.17 6.12
C LEU A 499 -24.24 8.43 5.25
N GLY A 500 -23.28 9.31 5.51
CA GLY A 500 -22.99 10.49 4.69
C GLY A 500 -21.62 10.43 4.06
N PHE A 501 -21.52 10.74 2.77
CA PHE A 501 -20.26 10.77 2.02
C PHE A 501 -19.80 12.20 1.77
N TYR A 502 -19.06 12.77 2.73
CA TYR A 502 -18.59 14.16 2.71
C TYR A 502 -17.19 14.27 2.10
N VAL A 503 -17.11 14.21 0.77
CA VAL A 503 -15.83 14.16 0.02
C VAL A 503 -15.67 15.35 -0.94
N GLY A 504 -14.46 15.51 -1.48
CA GLY A 504 -14.16 16.53 -2.50
C GLY A 504 -15.08 16.43 -3.73
N LYS A 505 -15.35 17.57 -4.37
CA LYS A 505 -16.34 17.69 -5.46
C LYS A 505 -15.99 16.76 -6.64
N SER A 506 -16.90 15.84 -6.95
CA SER A 506 -16.92 15.04 -8.18
C SER A 506 -18.36 14.92 -8.70
N ASP A 507 -18.54 14.35 -9.89
CA ASP A 507 -19.88 14.06 -10.43
C ASP A 507 -20.62 13.01 -9.57
N ASP A 508 -19.89 12.08 -8.97
CA ASP A 508 -20.41 11.05 -8.07
C ASP A 508 -20.83 11.61 -6.68
N PHE A 509 -20.25 12.73 -6.24
CA PHE A 509 -20.50 13.37 -4.93
C PHE A 509 -20.71 14.88 -5.09
N PRO A 510 -21.89 15.31 -5.58
CA PRO A 510 -22.18 16.70 -5.86
C PRO A 510 -22.44 17.52 -4.59
N ASN A 511 -22.11 18.82 -4.61
CA ASN A 511 -22.45 19.71 -3.49
C ASN A 511 -23.95 20.03 -3.39
N SER A 512 -24.72 19.87 -4.47
CA SER A 512 -26.14 20.24 -4.54
C SER A 512 -27.00 19.04 -4.93
N LEU A 513 -28.20 18.98 -4.35
CA LEU A 513 -29.18 17.93 -4.62
C LEU A 513 -29.63 17.93 -6.09
N ALA A 514 -29.75 19.09 -6.73
CA ALA A 514 -30.11 19.25 -8.14
C ALA A 514 -29.32 18.36 -9.08
N LYS A 515 -27.99 18.39 -8.92
CA LYS A 515 -27.06 17.64 -9.77
C LYS A 515 -27.16 16.15 -9.55
N LEU A 516 -27.41 15.73 -8.31
CA LEU A 516 -27.66 14.33 -8.00
C LEU A 516 -28.96 13.87 -8.67
N ARG A 517 -30.00 14.70 -8.62
CA ARG A 517 -31.30 14.41 -9.23
C ARG A 517 -31.25 14.41 -10.74
N GLU A 518 -30.46 15.27 -11.39
CA GLU A 518 -30.23 15.24 -12.85
C GLU A 518 -29.85 13.83 -13.35
N SER A 519 -29.12 13.04 -12.55
CA SER A 519 -28.76 11.66 -12.91
C SER A 519 -29.94 10.68 -12.96
N LEU A 520 -31.09 11.02 -12.37
CA LEU A 520 -32.31 10.20 -12.33
C LEU A 520 -33.25 10.47 -13.49
N TYR A 521 -33.03 11.54 -14.27
CA TYR A 521 -33.93 12.00 -15.31
C TYR A 521 -33.24 12.05 -16.67
N ASN A 522 -33.99 11.72 -17.72
CA ASN A 522 -33.62 11.96 -19.11
C ASN A 522 -34.75 12.73 -19.79
N ASN A 523 -34.47 13.91 -20.37
CA ASN A 523 -35.49 14.80 -20.96
C ASN A 523 -36.68 15.09 -20.03
N ASN A 524 -36.43 15.29 -18.72
CA ASN A 524 -37.44 15.49 -17.66
C ASN A 524 -38.34 14.27 -17.34
N GLU A 525 -38.06 13.09 -17.90
CA GLU A 525 -38.72 11.83 -17.53
C GLU A 525 -37.80 10.99 -16.64
N LEU A 526 -38.38 10.29 -15.66
CA LEU A 526 -37.62 9.38 -14.79
C LEU A 526 -37.06 8.21 -15.61
N ILE A 527 -35.79 7.89 -15.40
CA ILE A 527 -35.13 6.75 -16.05
C ILE A 527 -35.70 5.45 -15.46
N ASP A 528 -36.15 4.53 -16.31
CA ASP A 528 -36.61 3.19 -15.93
C ASP A 528 -35.82 2.09 -16.70
N PRO A 529 -35.13 1.17 -16.00
CA PRO A 529 -34.97 1.09 -14.55
C PRO A 529 -34.05 2.19 -14.01
N ALA A 530 -34.37 2.71 -12.83
CA ALA A 530 -33.59 3.77 -12.18
C ALA A 530 -32.10 3.39 -12.01
N PRO A 531 -31.19 4.37 -12.02
CA PRO A 531 -29.75 4.14 -11.87
C PRO A 531 -29.40 3.32 -10.62
N GLU A 532 -28.38 2.47 -10.74
CA GLU A 532 -27.88 1.67 -9.62
C GLU A 532 -27.06 2.54 -8.66
N SER A 533 -27.11 2.16 -7.37
CA SER A 533 -26.25 2.73 -6.35
C SER A 533 -24.78 2.53 -6.71
N ILE A 534 -24.00 3.61 -6.67
CA ILE A 534 -22.54 3.54 -6.84
C ILE A 534 -21.85 2.95 -5.60
N ILE A 535 -22.49 3.05 -4.43
CA ILE A 535 -21.94 2.61 -3.13
C ILE A 535 -22.29 1.14 -2.85
N LEU A 536 -23.57 0.79 -2.93
CA LEU A 536 -24.05 -0.56 -2.63
C LEU A 536 -24.08 -1.37 -3.93
N THR A 537 -23.19 -2.37 -4.04
CA THR A 537 -23.07 -3.18 -5.26
C THR A 537 -24.18 -4.23 -5.41
N GLY A 538 -24.85 -4.55 -4.32
CA GLY A 538 -26.03 -5.42 -4.25
C GLY A 538 -26.76 -5.20 -2.92
N CYS A 539 -27.92 -5.85 -2.73
CA CYS A 539 -28.68 -5.72 -1.49
C CYS A 539 -28.00 -6.44 -0.31
N PRO A 540 -27.63 -5.76 0.80
CA PRO A 540 -27.01 -6.41 1.95
C PRO A 540 -27.92 -7.41 2.68
N LEU A 541 -29.24 -7.25 2.55
CA LEU A 541 -30.23 -8.04 3.29
C LEU A 541 -30.74 -9.28 2.53
N CYS A 542 -30.67 -9.29 1.20
CA CYS A 542 -31.14 -10.42 0.38
C CYS A 542 -30.19 -11.63 0.38
N GLY A 543 -28.97 -11.47 0.88
CA GLY A 543 -27.93 -12.51 0.89
C GLY A 543 -27.28 -12.74 -0.48
N LYS A 544 -26.06 -13.30 -0.51
CA LYS A 544 -25.34 -13.63 -1.76
C LYS A 544 -25.31 -15.16 -1.98
N PRO A 545 -25.50 -15.68 -3.19
CA PRO A 545 -25.73 -14.97 -4.45
C PRO A 545 -27.18 -14.48 -4.57
N SER A 546 -27.36 -13.23 -4.99
CA SER A 546 -28.66 -12.64 -5.32
C SER A 546 -28.49 -11.65 -6.46
N ASP A 547 -29.44 -11.65 -7.40
CA ASP A 547 -29.51 -10.66 -8.48
C ASP A 547 -30.13 -9.33 -8.01
N ALA A 548 -30.44 -9.18 -6.71
CA ALA A 548 -31.04 -7.98 -6.14
C ALA A 548 -30.10 -6.77 -6.25
N LYS A 549 -30.58 -5.72 -6.92
CA LYS A 549 -29.86 -4.47 -7.11
C LYS A 549 -30.43 -3.37 -6.21
N VAL A 550 -29.55 -2.49 -5.78
CA VAL A 550 -29.95 -1.28 -5.06
C VAL A 550 -30.00 -0.13 -6.05
N ARG A 551 -31.17 0.48 -6.20
CA ARG A 551 -31.42 1.57 -7.16
C ARG A 551 -31.76 2.85 -6.43
N LEU A 552 -31.46 3.96 -7.08
CA LEU A 552 -31.78 5.28 -6.56
C LEU A 552 -33.27 5.59 -6.75
N LYS A 553 -33.88 6.27 -5.77
CA LYS A 553 -35.28 6.70 -5.76
C LYS A 553 -35.35 8.15 -5.32
N ASP A 554 -35.98 8.99 -6.14
CA ASP A 554 -36.21 10.39 -5.79
C ASP A 554 -37.30 10.53 -4.70
N ASP A 555 -36.99 11.21 -3.61
CA ASP A 555 -37.93 11.54 -2.52
C ASP A 555 -38.15 13.06 -2.51
N LEU A 556 -39.19 13.48 -3.25
CA LEU A 556 -39.54 14.89 -3.44
C LEU A 556 -39.93 15.60 -2.14
N ASP A 557 -40.68 14.91 -1.27
CA ASP A 557 -41.19 15.47 -0.03
C ASP A 557 -40.04 15.60 0.99
N GLY A 558 -39.23 14.55 1.10
CA GLY A 558 -38.02 14.55 1.91
C GLY A 558 -36.84 15.32 1.30
N ARG A 559 -36.96 15.86 0.07
CA ARG A 559 -35.86 16.57 -0.62
C ARG A 559 -34.53 15.81 -0.52
N ARG A 560 -34.55 14.54 -0.92
CA ARG A 560 -33.38 13.63 -0.82
C ARG A 560 -33.47 12.53 -1.87
N VAL A 561 -32.38 11.82 -2.08
CA VAL A 561 -32.33 10.60 -2.88
C VAL A 561 -32.18 9.39 -1.95
N LEU A 562 -33.08 8.42 -2.10
CA LEU A 562 -33.11 7.20 -1.32
C LEU A 562 -32.49 6.05 -2.11
N HIS A 563 -31.89 5.09 -1.41
CA HIS A 563 -31.40 3.86 -2.00
C HIS A 563 -32.37 2.72 -1.68
N GLN A 564 -32.97 2.08 -2.69
CA GLN A 564 -33.99 1.04 -2.49
C GLN A 564 -33.61 -0.25 -3.20
N CYS A 565 -33.77 -1.39 -2.52
CA CYS A 565 -33.64 -2.70 -3.15
C CYS A 565 -34.83 -2.99 -4.09
N ASP A 566 -34.56 -3.48 -5.29
CA ASP A 566 -35.60 -3.87 -6.25
C ASP A 566 -36.36 -5.14 -5.87
N VAL A 567 -35.75 -6.05 -5.10
CA VAL A 567 -36.35 -7.31 -4.63
C VAL A 567 -37.07 -7.14 -3.29
N CYS A 568 -36.35 -6.89 -2.19
CA CYS A 568 -36.95 -6.85 -0.85
C CYS A 568 -37.61 -5.50 -0.51
N LYS A 569 -37.51 -4.50 -1.39
CA LYS A 569 -38.10 -3.15 -1.25
C LYS A 569 -37.63 -2.32 -0.05
N GLU A 570 -36.69 -2.84 0.75
CA GLU A 570 -36.06 -2.12 1.85
C GLU A 570 -35.35 -0.85 1.36
N ILE A 571 -35.44 0.20 2.17
CA ILE A 571 -34.83 1.51 1.92
C ILE A 571 -33.60 1.65 2.83
N PHE A 572 -32.50 2.10 2.23
CA PHE A 572 -31.23 2.38 2.88
C PHE A 572 -30.95 3.89 2.83
N PHE A 573 -30.58 4.45 3.97
CA PHE A 573 -30.31 5.89 4.11
C PHE A 573 -28.83 6.18 3.89
N ILE A 574 -28.48 6.43 2.63
CA ILE A 574 -27.14 6.79 2.18
C ILE A 574 -27.23 8.15 1.49
N TYR A 575 -26.45 9.12 1.96
CA TYR A 575 -26.47 10.49 1.47
C TYR A 575 -25.14 10.83 0.79
N THR A 576 -25.20 11.25 -0.46
CA THR A 576 -24.02 11.53 -1.30
C THR A 576 -23.83 13.00 -1.62
N SER A 577 -24.82 13.86 -1.33
CA SER A 577 -24.69 15.31 -1.50
C SER A 577 -24.44 16.06 -0.20
N ASP A 578 -23.69 17.17 -0.28
CA ASP A 578 -23.40 18.02 0.90
C ASP A 578 -24.70 18.54 1.55
N VAL A 579 -25.69 18.95 0.75
CA VAL A 579 -26.99 19.45 1.23
C VAL A 579 -27.72 18.38 2.04
N GLU A 580 -27.80 17.14 1.55
CA GLU A 580 -28.43 16.05 2.29
C GLU A 580 -27.69 15.79 3.61
N ILE A 581 -26.35 15.77 3.58
CA ILE A 581 -25.53 15.50 4.76
C ILE A 581 -25.77 16.55 5.85
N PHE A 582 -25.78 17.85 5.51
CA PHE A 582 -25.98 18.90 6.50
C PHE A 582 -27.39 18.93 7.12
N HIS A 583 -28.43 18.57 6.36
CA HIS A 583 -29.80 18.55 6.87
C HIS A 583 -30.14 17.23 7.57
N ARG A 584 -29.63 16.10 7.09
CA ARG A 584 -29.94 14.77 7.64
C ARG A 584 -29.03 14.33 8.77
N ARG A 585 -27.87 14.98 8.93
CA ARG A 585 -26.88 14.72 10.00
C ARG A 585 -26.63 13.21 10.20
N PRO A 586 -26.04 12.53 9.19
CA PRO A 586 -25.97 11.08 9.16
C PRO A 586 -25.23 10.52 10.37
N THR A 587 -25.60 9.31 10.81
CA THR A 587 -25.00 8.66 11.98
C THR A 587 -23.49 8.49 11.83
N VAL A 588 -23.04 8.16 10.62
CA VAL A 588 -21.62 8.00 10.29
C VAL A 588 -21.29 8.83 9.07
N ILE A 589 -20.20 9.60 9.14
CA ILE A 589 -19.72 10.41 8.03
C ILE A 589 -18.41 9.82 7.52
N VAL A 590 -18.41 9.39 6.26
CA VAL A 590 -17.22 9.02 5.50
C VAL A 590 -16.74 10.26 4.76
N SER A 591 -15.50 10.69 5.00
CA SER A 591 -15.01 11.96 4.47
C SER A 591 -13.54 11.92 4.04
N THR A 592 -13.16 12.84 3.17
CA THR A 592 -11.74 13.14 2.93
C THR A 592 -11.28 14.25 3.86
N VAL A 593 -10.07 14.19 4.42
CA VAL A 593 -9.57 15.26 5.32
C VAL A 593 -9.57 16.62 4.61
N ASP A 594 -9.26 16.64 3.30
CA ASP A 594 -9.25 17.86 2.50
C ASP A 594 -10.58 18.63 2.55
N LYS A 595 -11.72 17.92 2.57
CA LYS A 595 -13.07 18.50 2.58
C LYS A 595 -13.36 19.22 3.90
N TRP A 596 -12.72 18.83 5.01
CA TRP A 596 -12.89 19.50 6.29
C TRP A 596 -12.28 20.90 6.34
N ALA A 597 -11.41 21.27 5.39
CA ALA A 597 -10.97 22.66 5.24
C ALA A 597 -12.14 23.61 4.92
N ALA A 598 -13.23 23.09 4.35
CA ALA A 598 -14.45 23.83 4.08
C ALA A 598 -15.21 24.28 5.34
N ILE A 599 -14.82 23.84 6.55
CA ILE A 599 -15.33 24.39 7.82
C ILE A 599 -15.18 25.92 7.88
N SER A 600 -14.18 26.46 7.19
CA SER A 600 -13.91 27.89 7.10
C SER A 600 -14.87 28.67 6.17
N LEU A 601 -15.70 27.98 5.40
CA LEU A 601 -16.56 28.55 4.35
C LEU A 601 -18.01 28.08 4.45
N GLN A 602 -18.30 27.05 5.26
CA GLN A 602 -19.61 26.41 5.33
C GLN A 602 -20.12 26.43 6.77
N SER A 603 -21.03 27.36 7.07
CA SER A 603 -21.66 27.49 8.39
C SER A 603 -22.47 26.25 8.78
N LYS A 604 -23.02 25.52 7.80
CA LYS A 604 -23.82 24.31 8.05
C LYS A 604 -22.99 23.12 8.56
N VAL A 605 -21.64 23.18 8.53
CA VAL A 605 -20.77 22.12 9.07
C VAL A 605 -21.00 21.92 10.57
N ARG A 606 -21.34 22.97 11.33
CA ARG A 606 -21.65 22.85 12.76
C ARG A 606 -22.80 21.88 13.05
N ASN A 607 -23.73 21.66 12.11
CA ASN A 607 -24.83 20.68 12.27
C ASN A 607 -24.31 19.26 12.46
N LEU A 608 -23.17 18.95 11.83
CA LEU A 608 -22.52 17.65 11.93
C LEU A 608 -21.72 17.51 13.23
N LEU A 609 -21.42 18.63 13.89
CA LEU A 609 -20.56 18.72 15.06
C LEU A 609 -21.33 19.12 16.33
N GLY A 610 -22.66 18.92 16.35
CA GLY A 610 -23.50 19.12 17.54
C GLY A 610 -24.05 20.53 17.74
N GLY A 611 -23.97 21.40 16.72
CA GLY A 611 -24.49 22.77 16.80
C GLY A 611 -26.00 22.85 17.05
N SER A 612 -26.43 23.94 17.68
CA SER A 612 -27.83 24.21 18.01
C SER A 612 -28.67 24.46 16.77
N GLY A 613 -29.96 24.15 16.85
CA GLY A 613 -30.90 24.27 15.73
C GLY A 613 -32.21 23.52 15.98
N SER A 614 -33.00 23.36 14.93
CA SER A 614 -34.22 22.54 14.99
C SER A 614 -34.56 21.92 13.65
N ASP A 615 -35.30 20.82 13.67
CA ASP A 615 -35.83 20.23 12.45
C ASP A 615 -36.90 21.13 11.80
N CYS A 616 -36.88 21.15 10.47
CA CYS A 616 -37.87 21.83 9.66
C CYS A 616 -39.25 21.16 9.84
N PRO A 617 -40.34 21.91 10.13
CA PRO A 617 -41.67 21.35 10.30
C PRO A 617 -42.23 20.69 9.02
N HIS A 618 -41.66 21.00 7.85
CA HIS A 618 -42.00 20.39 6.58
C HIS A 618 -41.22 19.10 6.27
N GLY A 619 -40.35 18.63 7.16
CA GLY A 619 -39.62 17.38 6.98
C GLY A 619 -38.35 17.49 6.11
N HIS A 620 -37.93 18.70 5.73
CA HIS A 620 -36.71 18.95 4.95
C HIS A 620 -35.41 18.59 5.70
N GLY A 621 -35.47 18.41 7.03
CA GLY A 621 -34.33 18.08 7.89
C GLY A 621 -33.93 19.23 8.80
N PHE A 622 -32.73 19.15 9.37
CA PHE A 622 -32.24 20.05 10.40
C PHE A 622 -31.77 21.40 9.85
N ILE A 623 -32.18 22.47 10.52
CA ILE A 623 -31.80 23.84 10.22
C ILE A 623 -30.99 24.36 11.41
N SER A 624 -29.80 24.90 11.12
CA SER A 624 -28.95 25.50 12.15
C SER A 624 -29.64 26.68 12.83
N SER A 625 -29.27 26.96 14.07
CA SER A 625 -29.82 28.09 14.82
C SER A 625 -29.75 29.41 14.05
N GLY A 626 -30.92 30.03 13.85
CA GLY A 626 -31.08 31.31 13.17
C GLY A 626 -30.92 31.28 11.64
N ASP A 627 -30.47 30.17 11.06
CA ASP A 627 -30.42 29.98 9.60
C ASP A 627 -31.82 29.69 9.03
N VAL A 628 -31.99 29.97 7.74
CA VAL A 628 -33.18 29.60 6.97
C VAL A 628 -33.02 28.21 6.36
N CYS A 629 -34.13 27.49 6.24
CA CYS A 629 -34.18 26.18 5.61
C CYS A 629 -33.76 26.21 4.13
N GLU A 630 -33.99 27.33 3.46
CA GLU A 630 -33.61 27.53 2.06
C GLU A 630 -32.11 27.24 1.83
N ASP A 631 -31.83 26.68 0.65
CA ASP A 631 -30.48 26.49 0.16
C ASP A 631 -30.17 27.45 -1.00
N GLY A 632 -28.88 27.78 -1.16
CA GLY A 632 -28.43 28.67 -2.22
C GLY A 632 -28.72 28.17 -3.65
N SER A 633 -29.17 26.92 -3.81
CA SER A 633 -29.62 26.34 -5.09
C SER A 633 -31.06 26.68 -5.46
N ARG A 634 -31.86 27.30 -4.56
CA ARG A 634 -33.29 27.61 -4.75
C ARG A 634 -34.18 26.38 -4.97
N GLU A 635 -33.69 25.18 -4.65
CA GLU A 635 -34.46 23.93 -4.76
C GLU A 635 -35.36 23.73 -3.55
N ILE A 636 -34.86 24.06 -2.36
CA ILE A 636 -35.64 24.09 -1.13
C ILE A 636 -36.20 25.51 -0.97
N LYS A 637 -37.43 25.74 -1.41
CA LYS A 637 -38.14 27.00 -1.16
C LYS A 637 -38.85 26.93 0.20
N CYS A 638 -38.10 27.13 1.28
CA CYS A 638 -38.62 27.06 2.64
C CYS A 638 -38.01 28.17 3.51
N GLU A 639 -38.85 29.03 4.07
CA GLU A 639 -38.44 30.19 4.86
C GLU A 639 -38.41 29.92 6.37
N GLU A 640 -38.68 28.68 6.78
CA GLU A 640 -38.60 28.24 8.18
C GLU A 640 -37.19 28.48 8.74
N LYS A 641 -37.13 28.92 9.99
CA LYS A 641 -35.86 29.24 10.68
C LYS A 641 -35.55 28.24 11.77
N GLY A 642 -34.28 27.85 11.87
CA GLY A 642 -33.81 26.99 12.95
C GLY A 642 -33.92 27.70 14.30
N LYS A 643 -34.50 27.03 15.30
CA LYS A 643 -34.59 27.54 16.67
C LYS A 643 -33.23 27.44 17.35
N ASN A 644 -32.93 28.39 18.24
CA ASN A 644 -31.74 28.32 19.09
C ASN A 644 -31.99 27.37 20.27
N ALA A 645 -31.95 26.07 19.99
CA ALA A 645 -32.08 25.03 20.99
C ALA A 645 -31.04 23.94 20.73
N HIS A 646 -30.48 23.40 21.80
CA HIS A 646 -29.66 22.20 21.72
C HIS A 646 -30.54 21.03 21.23
N ASN A 647 -30.08 20.30 20.21
CA ASN A 647 -30.79 19.12 19.70
C ASN A 647 -30.08 17.82 20.08
N SER A 648 -28.93 17.54 19.46
CA SER A 648 -28.14 16.33 19.71
C SER A 648 -26.65 16.65 19.76
N ASP A 649 -25.92 15.95 20.61
CA ASP A 649 -24.46 16.04 20.69
C ASP A 649 -23.81 15.69 19.35
N GLY A 650 -22.62 16.24 19.09
CA GLY A 650 -21.78 16.01 17.91
C GLY A 650 -21.21 14.59 17.87
N PRO A 651 -20.14 14.31 17.12
CA PRO A 651 -19.52 12.99 17.12
C PRO A 651 -18.79 12.70 18.45
N ILE A 652 -18.63 11.41 18.77
CA ILE A 652 -17.77 10.92 19.86
C ILE A 652 -16.49 10.25 19.33
N LEU A 653 -16.51 9.81 18.06
CA LEU A 653 -15.38 9.15 17.39
C LEU A 653 -14.83 9.97 16.22
N SER A 654 -13.51 10.06 16.15
CA SER A 654 -12.77 10.56 14.97
C SER A 654 -11.75 9.52 14.53
N ILE A 655 -12.00 8.87 13.41
CA ILE A 655 -11.18 7.79 12.86
C ILE A 655 -10.43 8.32 11.64
N GLN A 656 -9.12 8.12 11.60
CA GLN A 656 -8.23 8.48 10.50
C GLN A 656 -7.59 7.22 9.91
N ASP A 657 -7.93 6.90 8.67
CA ASP A 657 -7.22 5.84 7.93
C ASP A 657 -5.98 6.38 7.22
N GLU A 658 -5.01 5.50 6.97
CA GLU A 658 -3.75 5.82 6.28
C GLU A 658 -3.05 7.07 6.83
N MET A 659 -2.96 7.16 8.17
CA MET A 659 -2.41 8.33 8.88
C MET A 659 -1.02 8.73 8.37
N HIS A 660 -0.20 7.78 7.92
CA HIS A 660 1.15 8.04 7.40
C HIS A 660 1.16 8.96 6.16
N LEU A 661 0.02 9.14 5.47
CA LEU A 661 -0.12 10.10 4.37
C LEU A 661 -0.29 11.55 4.85
N LEU A 662 -0.63 11.77 6.12
CA LEU A 662 -0.70 13.10 6.74
C LEU A 662 0.70 13.59 7.10
N ARG A 663 1.43 14.06 6.08
CA ARG A 663 2.83 14.49 6.17
C ARG A 663 3.06 15.90 5.65
N GLU A 664 4.19 16.48 6.04
CA GLU A 664 4.69 17.78 5.61
C GLU A 664 3.62 18.87 5.78
N GLY A 665 3.53 19.83 4.84
CA GLY A 665 2.55 20.90 4.88
C GLY A 665 1.11 20.41 4.96
N PHE A 666 0.77 19.29 4.29
CA PHE A 666 -0.56 18.70 4.34
C PHE A 666 -0.92 18.21 5.74
N GLY A 667 0.00 17.48 6.39
CA GLY A 667 -0.14 17.04 7.77
C GLY A 667 -0.30 18.21 8.76
N VAL A 668 0.49 19.28 8.59
CA VAL A 668 0.39 20.48 9.45
C VAL A 668 -0.97 21.17 9.31
N ILE A 669 -1.46 21.34 8.07
CA ILE A 669 -2.77 21.93 7.82
C ILE A 669 -3.88 21.04 8.43
N SER A 670 -3.79 19.72 8.23
CA SER A 670 -4.72 18.76 8.83
C SER A 670 -4.75 18.89 10.35
N ALA A 671 -3.59 18.93 11.00
CA ALA A 671 -3.47 19.07 12.46
C ALA A 671 -4.22 20.30 13.02
N HIS A 672 -4.19 21.43 12.30
CA HIS A 672 -4.91 22.63 12.68
C HIS A 672 -6.43 22.47 12.58
N PHE A 673 -6.91 21.82 11.52
CA PHE A 673 -8.34 21.55 11.34
C PHE A 673 -8.85 20.46 12.30
N GLU A 674 -8.03 19.47 12.65
CA GLU A 674 -8.35 18.51 13.71
C GLU A 674 -8.57 19.20 15.06
N GLY A 675 -7.69 20.14 15.41
CA GLY A 675 -7.87 20.98 16.59
C GLY A 675 -9.15 21.82 16.51
N ALA A 676 -9.44 22.41 15.35
CA ALA A 676 -10.65 23.20 15.14
C ALA A 676 -11.95 22.39 15.27
N ILE A 677 -11.96 21.16 14.76
CA ILE A 677 -13.09 20.22 14.88
C ILE A 677 -13.28 19.82 16.33
N GLU A 678 -12.20 19.39 17.01
CA GLU A 678 -12.28 18.97 18.41
C GLU A 678 -12.76 20.11 19.33
N ASN A 679 -12.29 21.33 19.11
CA ASN A 679 -12.74 22.50 19.89
C ASN A 679 -14.19 22.86 19.61
N LEU A 680 -14.65 22.73 18.36
CA LEU A 680 -16.05 22.98 18.05
C LEU A 680 -16.95 21.95 18.72
N VAL A 681 -16.59 20.66 18.70
CA VAL A 681 -17.32 19.59 19.40
C VAL A 681 -17.32 19.79 20.91
N LYS A 682 -16.20 20.21 21.50
CA LYS A 682 -16.14 20.57 22.93
C LYS A 682 -17.08 21.73 23.25
N ALA A 683 -17.14 22.75 22.39
CA ALA A 683 -17.99 23.91 22.59
C ALA A 683 -19.49 23.58 22.48
N THR A 684 -19.88 22.74 21.52
CA THR A 684 -21.28 22.40 21.23
C THR A 684 -21.82 21.29 22.12
N SER A 685 -21.01 20.28 22.44
CA SER A 685 -21.45 19.04 23.09
C SER A 685 -20.79 18.75 24.44
N LYS A 686 -19.89 19.64 24.90
CA LYS A 686 -19.20 19.53 26.20
C LYS A 686 -18.50 18.19 26.42
N ARG A 687 -17.98 17.59 25.34
CA ARG A 687 -17.27 16.31 25.36
C ARG A 687 -16.04 16.32 24.45
N GLY A 688 -15.09 15.42 24.73
CA GLY A 688 -13.93 15.17 23.86
C GLY A 688 -14.23 14.20 22.72
N LEU A 689 -13.30 14.15 21.76
CA LEU A 689 -13.29 13.15 20.69
C LEU A 689 -12.28 12.06 20.98
N GLN A 690 -12.72 10.80 20.87
CA GLN A 690 -11.80 9.67 20.84
C GLN A 690 -11.17 9.58 19.44
N HIS A 691 -9.87 9.84 19.38
CA HIS A 691 -9.10 9.75 18.14
C HIS A 691 -8.58 8.33 17.94
N VAL A 692 -8.89 7.77 16.77
CA VAL A 692 -8.38 6.48 16.30
C VAL A 692 -7.61 6.75 15.02
N ALA A 693 -6.37 6.30 14.95
CA ALA A 693 -5.56 6.36 13.73
C ALA A 693 -5.21 4.95 13.26
N MET A 694 -5.10 4.77 11.95
CA MET A 694 -4.78 3.47 11.35
C MET A 694 -3.59 3.61 10.41
N SER A 695 -2.65 2.68 10.49
CA SER A 695 -1.52 2.62 9.55
C SER A 695 -0.97 1.21 9.40
N ALA A 696 -0.64 0.83 8.16
CA ALA A 696 0.12 -0.40 7.89
C ALA A 696 1.61 -0.27 8.22
N THR A 697 2.15 0.95 8.33
CA THR A 697 3.57 1.17 8.57
C THR A 697 3.75 2.10 9.76
N LEU A 698 4.69 1.76 10.65
CA LEU A 698 5.00 2.53 11.85
C LEU A 698 6.48 2.91 11.86
N ASN A 699 6.74 4.22 11.82
CA ASN A 699 7.96 4.78 12.36
C ASN A 699 7.69 6.23 12.81
N GLY A 700 8.12 6.59 14.02
CA GLY A 700 7.88 7.90 14.62
C GLY A 700 6.41 8.17 14.95
N THR A 701 5.62 7.11 15.20
CA THR A 701 4.17 7.20 15.41
C THR A 701 3.80 8.11 16.58
N ARG A 702 4.50 7.99 17.71
CA ARG A 702 4.26 8.84 18.89
C ARG A 702 4.38 10.32 18.56
N LYS A 703 5.47 10.69 17.86
CA LYS A 703 5.70 12.06 17.41
C LYS A 703 4.63 12.52 16.42
N GLN A 704 4.26 11.66 15.47
CA GLN A 704 3.23 12.01 14.48
C GLN A 704 1.87 12.29 15.14
N ILE A 705 1.43 11.44 16.09
CA ILE A 705 0.19 11.62 16.83
C ILE A 705 0.22 12.90 17.66
N GLN A 706 1.33 13.18 18.36
CA GLN A 706 1.50 14.41 19.13
C GLN A 706 1.35 15.64 18.25
N GLU A 707 1.93 15.63 17.04
CA GLU A 707 1.84 16.77 16.11
C GLU A 707 0.44 16.89 15.47
N LEU A 708 -0.22 15.76 15.14
CA LEU A 708 -1.57 15.77 14.54
C LEU A 708 -2.67 16.15 15.53
N TYR A 709 -2.66 15.56 16.72
CA TYR A 709 -3.78 15.60 17.67
C TYR A 709 -3.43 16.26 19.01
N ALA A 710 -2.15 16.57 19.29
CA ALA A 710 -1.68 17.04 20.60
C ALA A 710 -2.02 16.06 21.75
N LYS A 711 -1.96 14.75 21.46
CA LYS A 711 -2.29 13.66 22.36
C LYS A 711 -1.15 12.65 22.44
N ASP A 712 -1.12 11.87 23.52
CA ASP A 712 -0.29 10.67 23.61
C ASP A 712 -0.87 9.56 22.72
N CYS A 713 -0.15 8.44 22.56
CA CYS A 713 -0.63 7.31 21.75
C CYS A 713 -0.42 5.95 22.40
N VAL A 714 -1.36 5.03 22.12
CA VAL A 714 -1.20 3.58 22.36
C VAL A 714 -1.37 2.85 21.04
N ILE A 715 -0.43 1.95 20.74
CA ILE A 715 -0.42 1.17 19.50
C ILE A 715 -0.99 -0.22 19.78
N ILE A 716 -1.97 -0.65 18.98
CA ILE A 716 -2.69 -1.91 19.15
C ILE A 716 -2.77 -2.62 17.79
N PRO A 717 -2.34 -3.90 17.70
CA PRO A 717 -1.51 -4.60 18.66
C PRO A 717 -0.17 -3.87 18.89
N GLY A 718 0.31 -3.92 20.13
CA GLY A 718 1.66 -3.47 20.46
C GLY A 718 2.71 -4.43 19.89
N ARG A 719 3.99 -4.04 19.95
CA ARG A 719 5.08 -4.94 19.55
C ARG A 719 5.18 -6.10 20.53
N CYS A 720 5.27 -7.32 20.00
CA CYS A 720 5.67 -8.48 20.80
C CYS A 720 7.14 -8.31 21.19
N PRO A 721 7.50 -8.34 22.48
CA PRO A 721 8.90 -8.22 22.92
C PRO A 721 9.82 -9.24 22.24
N ASN A 722 9.33 -10.47 22.04
CA ASN A 722 10.08 -11.58 21.42
C ASN A 722 9.99 -11.61 19.88
N GLY A 723 9.48 -10.54 19.26
CA GLY A 723 9.28 -10.49 17.80
C GLY A 723 7.93 -11.05 17.34
N PRO A 724 7.43 -10.59 16.17
CA PRO A 724 6.10 -10.93 15.68
C PRO A 724 5.99 -12.41 15.25
N GLY A 725 4.93 -13.08 15.70
CA GLY A 725 4.68 -14.49 15.40
C GLY A 725 5.57 -15.47 16.17
N SER A 726 6.32 -14.99 17.18
CA SER A 726 7.10 -15.81 18.10
C SER A 726 6.23 -16.71 18.98
N GLU A 727 6.85 -17.71 19.61
CA GLU A 727 6.17 -18.55 20.59
C GLU A 727 5.71 -17.70 21.79
N GLY A 728 4.40 -17.70 22.04
CA GLY A 728 3.78 -16.84 23.06
C GLY A 728 3.27 -15.47 22.55
N ASP A 729 3.47 -15.10 21.29
CA ASP A 729 2.85 -13.88 20.71
C ASP A 729 1.32 -14.01 20.76
N LEU A 730 0.64 -13.06 21.42
CA LEU A 730 -0.82 -13.06 21.55
C LEU A 730 -1.55 -12.74 20.24
N PHE A 731 -0.98 -11.87 19.41
CA PHE A 731 -1.69 -11.24 18.30
C PHE A 731 -1.37 -11.86 16.96
N TYR A 732 -0.14 -12.36 16.77
CA TYR A 732 0.31 -12.93 15.51
C TYR A 732 0.74 -14.38 15.65
N GLN A 733 0.64 -15.13 14.56
CA GLN A 733 1.17 -16.47 14.45
C GLN A 733 1.93 -16.64 13.14
N ARG A 734 2.99 -17.45 13.19
CA ARG A 734 3.77 -17.85 12.03
C ARG A 734 3.21 -19.16 11.46
N TYR A 735 2.89 -19.13 10.17
CA TYR A 735 2.52 -20.30 9.39
C TYR A 735 3.75 -20.90 8.71
N GLU A 736 3.65 -22.16 8.33
CA GLU A 736 4.65 -22.84 7.53
C GLU A 736 4.76 -22.22 6.13
N GLY A 737 6.00 -22.14 5.62
CA GLY A 737 6.30 -21.59 4.31
C GLY A 737 6.30 -20.06 4.21
N PRO A 738 6.72 -19.53 3.05
CA PRO A 738 6.71 -18.10 2.79
C PRO A 738 5.32 -17.62 2.42
N ASN A 739 5.01 -16.39 2.83
CA ASN A 739 3.88 -15.64 2.29
C ASN A 739 4.17 -15.19 0.86
N ARG A 740 5.39 -14.68 0.63
CA ARG A 740 5.85 -14.18 -0.67
C ARG A 740 7.27 -14.60 -0.96
N ILE A 741 7.54 -14.95 -2.22
CA ILE A 741 8.88 -15.09 -2.77
C ILE A 741 9.14 -13.84 -3.61
N ILE A 742 10.10 -13.03 -3.17
CA ILE A 742 10.48 -11.77 -3.79
C ILE A 742 11.82 -11.94 -4.50
N ILE A 743 11.84 -11.63 -5.80
CA ILE A 743 13.00 -11.76 -6.68
C ILE A 743 13.46 -10.37 -7.12
N GLY A 744 14.69 -10.01 -6.75
CA GLY A 744 15.33 -8.76 -7.15
C GLY A 744 16.12 -8.94 -8.44
N LEU A 745 15.80 -8.17 -9.48
CA LEU A 745 16.37 -8.29 -10.82
C LEU A 745 16.95 -6.96 -11.26
N LYS A 746 18.06 -7.00 -12.01
CA LYS A 746 18.66 -5.82 -12.62
C LYS A 746 19.00 -6.11 -14.07
N PRO A 747 18.46 -5.35 -15.03
CA PRO A 747 18.72 -5.62 -16.43
C PRO A 747 20.10 -5.05 -16.82
N ASN A 748 20.79 -5.78 -17.68
CA ASN A 748 22.00 -5.40 -18.39
C ASN A 748 21.61 -5.26 -19.88
N PHE A 749 22.11 -4.26 -20.59
CA PHE A 749 21.77 -3.94 -22.00
C PHE A 749 20.40 -3.32 -22.27
N ARG A 750 19.36 -3.71 -21.54
CA ARG A 750 17.97 -3.28 -21.76
C ARG A 750 17.43 -2.41 -20.64
N ASP A 751 16.42 -1.62 -20.94
CA ASP A 751 15.70 -0.86 -19.92
C ASP A 751 14.67 -1.74 -19.19
N ASN A 752 14.15 -1.21 -18.09
CA ASN A 752 13.22 -1.93 -17.23
C ASN A 752 11.85 -2.14 -17.88
N HIS A 753 11.45 -1.30 -18.84
CA HIS A 753 10.17 -1.43 -19.51
C HIS A 753 10.18 -2.67 -20.41
N TYR A 754 11.22 -2.81 -21.23
CA TYR A 754 11.49 -4.03 -21.99
C TYR A 754 11.60 -5.25 -21.07
N ALA A 755 12.36 -5.16 -19.98
CA ALA A 755 12.50 -6.25 -19.02
C ALA A 755 11.13 -6.70 -18.45
N SER A 756 10.22 -5.77 -18.21
CA SER A 756 8.89 -6.03 -17.67
C SER A 756 7.97 -6.69 -18.70
N LEU A 757 7.99 -6.24 -19.96
CA LEU A 757 7.26 -6.86 -21.07
C LEU A 757 7.72 -8.30 -21.32
N ILE A 758 9.03 -8.54 -21.39
CA ILE A 758 9.58 -9.88 -21.62
C ILE A 758 9.33 -10.81 -20.42
N THR A 759 9.34 -10.27 -19.19
CA THR A 759 8.93 -11.04 -18.01
C THR A 759 7.48 -11.51 -18.14
N LEU A 760 6.56 -10.66 -18.59
CA LEU A 760 5.17 -11.05 -18.83
C LEU A 760 5.05 -12.08 -19.95
N LEU A 761 5.81 -11.95 -21.03
CA LEU A 761 5.87 -12.96 -22.10
C LEU A 761 6.26 -14.33 -21.52
N HIS A 762 7.39 -14.41 -20.80
CA HIS A 762 7.87 -15.68 -20.25
C HIS A 762 6.92 -16.25 -19.20
N PHE A 763 6.34 -15.40 -18.34
CA PHE A 763 5.30 -15.81 -17.41
C PHE A 763 4.10 -16.41 -18.14
N SER A 764 3.58 -15.72 -19.16
CA SER A 764 2.44 -16.18 -19.96
C SER A 764 2.73 -17.50 -20.68
N THR A 765 3.92 -17.63 -21.28
CA THR A 765 4.37 -18.88 -21.88
C THR A 765 4.42 -20.01 -20.86
N PHE A 766 4.94 -19.77 -19.65
CA PHE A 766 4.98 -20.78 -18.60
C PHE A 766 3.57 -21.26 -18.21
N ILE A 767 2.63 -20.34 -17.99
CA ILE A 767 1.24 -20.69 -17.64
C ILE A 767 0.56 -21.48 -18.76
N ILE A 768 0.74 -21.07 -20.03
CA ILE A 768 0.18 -21.77 -21.18
C ILE A 768 0.78 -23.18 -21.29
N THR A 769 2.09 -23.32 -21.18
CA THR A 769 2.79 -24.61 -21.25
C THR A 769 2.37 -25.52 -20.10
N ALA A 770 2.29 -25.00 -18.87
CA ALA A 770 1.83 -25.75 -17.71
C ALA A 770 0.40 -26.27 -17.90
N GLN A 771 -0.51 -25.44 -18.42
CA GLN A 771 -1.88 -25.88 -18.69
C GLN A 771 -1.94 -26.91 -19.82
N LYS A 772 -1.12 -26.76 -20.88
CA LYS A 772 -1.02 -27.75 -21.96
C LYS A 772 -0.48 -29.09 -21.45
N GLU A 773 0.55 -29.08 -20.60
CA GLU A 773 1.07 -30.27 -19.93
C GLU A 773 -0.01 -30.95 -19.09
N LEU A 774 -0.75 -30.19 -18.28
CA LEU A 774 -1.84 -30.71 -17.47
C LEU A 774 -2.97 -31.31 -18.32
N ASN A 775 -3.36 -30.64 -19.42
CA ASN A 775 -4.39 -31.13 -20.33
C ASN A 775 -3.97 -32.40 -21.08
N ALA A 776 -2.68 -32.53 -21.41
CA ALA A 776 -2.14 -33.65 -22.20
C ALA A 776 -1.87 -34.89 -21.34
N ASN A 777 -1.22 -34.72 -20.18
CA ASN A 777 -0.93 -35.81 -19.25
C ASN A 777 -1.04 -35.32 -17.79
N PRO A 778 -2.25 -35.41 -17.18
CA PRO A 778 -2.47 -34.98 -15.81
C PRO A 778 -1.60 -35.71 -14.78
N ASP A 779 -1.33 -37.00 -14.98
CA ASP A 779 -0.57 -37.82 -14.03
C ASP A 779 0.89 -37.37 -13.94
N ASP A 780 1.53 -37.14 -15.10
CA ASP A 780 2.91 -36.63 -15.15
C ASP A 780 3.01 -35.23 -14.53
N PHE A 781 2.03 -34.35 -14.78
CA PHE A 781 1.99 -33.02 -14.18
C PHE A 781 1.85 -33.12 -12.65
N CYS A 782 0.97 -34.00 -12.16
CA CYS A 782 0.79 -34.23 -10.74
C CYS A 782 2.06 -34.79 -10.09
N ILE A 783 2.79 -35.69 -10.75
CA ILE A 783 4.10 -36.17 -10.27
C ILE A 783 5.13 -35.03 -10.24
N LYS A 784 5.23 -34.25 -11.31
CA LYS A 784 6.19 -33.14 -11.47
C LYS A 784 6.03 -32.08 -10.38
N PHE A 785 4.79 -31.75 -10.02
CA PHE A 785 4.49 -30.72 -9.02
C PHE A 785 3.97 -31.27 -7.69
N GLY A 786 3.97 -32.58 -7.50
CA GLY A 786 3.47 -33.21 -6.27
C GLY A 786 2.02 -32.89 -5.94
N CYS A 787 1.13 -32.80 -6.93
CA CYS A 787 -0.31 -32.65 -6.72
C CYS A 787 -0.94 -34.04 -6.46
N VAL A 788 -1.98 -34.10 -5.63
CA VAL A 788 -2.70 -35.35 -5.31
C VAL A 788 -3.60 -35.77 -6.48
N ASP A 789 -4.25 -34.82 -7.14
CA ASP A 789 -5.14 -35.08 -8.27
C ASP A 789 -5.16 -33.93 -9.28
N ASN A 790 -5.80 -34.17 -10.43
CA ASN A 790 -5.96 -33.18 -11.49
C ASN A 790 -6.71 -31.91 -11.02
N LYS A 791 -7.64 -32.05 -10.07
CA LYS A 791 -8.37 -30.89 -9.54
C LYS A 791 -7.45 -29.97 -8.75
N GLU A 792 -6.57 -30.54 -7.93
CA GLU A 792 -5.54 -29.81 -7.20
C GLU A 792 -4.54 -29.15 -8.15
N ALA A 793 -4.11 -29.86 -9.19
CA ALA A 793 -3.24 -29.30 -10.23
C ALA A 793 -3.89 -28.12 -10.98
N GLN A 794 -5.19 -28.22 -11.30
CA GLN A 794 -5.94 -27.14 -11.92
C GLN A 794 -6.12 -25.94 -10.97
N ASP A 795 -6.45 -26.21 -9.70
CA ASP A 795 -6.51 -25.19 -8.65
C ASP A 795 -5.18 -24.45 -8.49
N LEU A 796 -4.05 -25.14 -8.70
CA LEU A 796 -2.71 -24.57 -8.63
C LEU A 796 -2.47 -23.56 -9.75
N ILE A 797 -2.78 -23.91 -11.01
CA ILE A 797 -2.64 -22.98 -12.16
C ILE A 797 -3.59 -21.78 -12.00
N ASN A 798 -4.83 -22.02 -11.58
CA ASN A 798 -5.85 -20.99 -11.41
C ASN A 798 -5.42 -19.84 -10.48
N GLN A 799 -4.52 -20.12 -9.52
CA GLN A 799 -3.98 -19.11 -8.61
C GLN A 799 -3.10 -18.06 -9.30
N TYR A 800 -2.52 -18.36 -10.46
CA TYR A 800 -1.55 -17.52 -11.15
C TYR A 800 -2.04 -17.08 -12.55
N LEU A 801 -3.35 -17.08 -12.82
CA LEU A 801 -3.87 -16.67 -14.14
C LEU A 801 -3.79 -15.15 -14.41
N LEU A 802 -3.73 -14.34 -13.35
CA LEU A 802 -3.81 -12.88 -13.45
C LEU A 802 -2.50 -12.21 -12.99
N PRO A 803 -1.57 -11.94 -13.91
CA PRO A 803 -0.37 -11.16 -13.61
C PRO A 803 -0.69 -9.67 -13.48
N ILE A 804 -0.05 -9.00 -12.52
CA ILE A 804 -0.11 -7.54 -12.40
C ILE A 804 1.27 -6.92 -12.56
N THR A 805 1.30 -5.67 -12.98
CA THR A 805 2.53 -4.88 -13.04
C THR A 805 2.31 -3.55 -12.34
N TYR A 806 3.39 -3.04 -11.72
CA TYR A 806 3.36 -1.80 -10.96
C TYR A 806 4.37 -0.81 -11.52
N HIS A 807 3.85 0.37 -11.83
CA HIS A 807 4.57 1.45 -12.48
C HIS A 807 4.56 2.71 -11.62
N LEU A 808 5.72 3.38 -11.57
CA LEU A 808 5.89 4.63 -10.84
C LEU A 808 5.23 5.81 -11.55
N LYS A 809 5.07 5.73 -12.88
CA LYS A 809 4.46 6.77 -13.71
C LYS A 809 3.26 6.20 -14.46
N VAL A 810 2.24 7.04 -14.65
CA VAL A 810 1.06 6.72 -15.45
C VAL A 810 1.46 6.37 -16.89
N GLN A 811 2.36 7.18 -17.49
CA GLN A 811 2.88 6.93 -18.84
C GLN A 811 3.51 5.54 -18.99
N ASP A 812 4.26 5.07 -17.99
CA ASP A 812 4.91 3.76 -18.05
C ASP A 812 3.86 2.62 -18.11
N ALA A 813 2.74 2.77 -17.40
CA ALA A 813 1.62 1.80 -17.45
C ALA A 813 0.86 1.84 -18.78
N GLU A 814 0.66 3.03 -19.35
CA GLU A 814 0.06 3.20 -20.68
C GLU A 814 0.96 2.63 -21.78
N ASP A 815 2.27 2.82 -21.66
CA ASP A 815 3.25 2.31 -22.61
C ASP A 815 3.26 0.77 -22.63
N MET A 816 3.02 0.10 -21.48
CA MET A 816 2.86 -1.36 -21.45
C MET A 816 1.68 -1.81 -22.33
N ALA A 817 0.53 -1.14 -22.18
CA ALA A 817 -0.66 -1.44 -22.97
C ALA A 817 -0.48 -1.13 -24.47
N ARG A 818 0.34 -0.13 -24.81
CA ARG A 818 0.67 0.21 -26.21
C ARG A 818 1.62 -0.82 -26.83
N LEU A 819 2.65 -1.24 -26.10
CA LEU A 819 3.74 -2.07 -26.62
C LEU A 819 3.49 -3.58 -26.49
N GLN A 820 2.50 -4.02 -25.69
CA GLN A 820 2.18 -5.45 -25.53
C GLN A 820 1.93 -6.19 -26.84
N ARG A 821 1.46 -5.49 -27.90
CA ARG A 821 1.21 -6.12 -29.20
C ARG A 821 2.49 -6.68 -29.81
N GLU A 822 3.50 -5.83 -29.93
CA GLU A 822 4.77 -6.14 -30.60
C GLU A 822 5.62 -7.13 -29.79
N PHE A 823 5.71 -6.93 -28.47
CA PHE A 823 6.62 -7.73 -27.64
C PHE A 823 6.02 -9.02 -27.11
N ILE A 824 4.70 -9.11 -26.95
CA ILE A 824 4.06 -10.23 -26.25
C ILE A 824 3.05 -10.93 -27.17
N ARG A 825 2.04 -10.19 -27.64
CA ARG A 825 0.87 -10.73 -28.33
C ARG A 825 1.24 -11.50 -29.59
N GLU A 826 2.06 -10.92 -30.46
CA GLU A 826 2.47 -11.57 -31.71
C GLU A 826 3.26 -12.85 -31.46
N ASN A 827 4.17 -12.85 -30.48
CA ASN A 827 4.92 -14.05 -30.09
C ASN A 827 4.01 -15.14 -29.53
N LEU A 828 3.10 -14.80 -28.60
CA LEU A 828 2.17 -15.78 -28.02
C LEU A 828 1.18 -16.36 -29.04
N LEU A 829 0.68 -15.55 -29.96
CA LEU A 829 -0.24 -16.00 -30.99
C LEU A 829 0.46 -16.93 -31.99
N ASN A 830 1.67 -16.58 -32.44
CA ASN A 830 2.42 -17.35 -33.42
C ASN A 830 2.96 -18.68 -32.84
N GLU A 831 3.52 -18.65 -31.63
CA GLU A 831 4.19 -19.83 -31.05
C GLU A 831 3.27 -20.70 -30.21
N HIS A 832 2.21 -20.12 -29.63
CA HIS A 832 1.38 -20.81 -28.66
C HIS A 832 -0.12 -20.76 -28.96
N GLY A 833 -0.54 -20.05 -30.02
CA GLY A 833 -1.92 -19.94 -30.45
C GLY A 833 -2.82 -19.17 -29.48
N SER A 834 -2.26 -18.49 -28.46
CA SER A 834 -3.04 -17.83 -27.40
C SER A 834 -2.96 -16.32 -27.51
N GLU A 835 -4.01 -15.63 -27.09
CA GLU A 835 -4.19 -14.20 -27.23
C GLU A 835 -3.78 -13.44 -25.95
N PHE A 836 -3.44 -12.15 -26.08
CA PHE A 836 -2.96 -11.33 -24.97
C PHE A 836 -3.51 -9.91 -25.04
N ASN A 837 -4.21 -9.48 -23.99
CA ASN A 837 -4.78 -8.14 -23.93
C ASN A 837 -4.89 -7.62 -22.49
N GLY A 838 -3.95 -6.75 -22.12
CA GLY A 838 -3.91 -6.09 -20.82
C GLY A 838 -4.72 -4.81 -20.73
N MET A 839 -5.03 -4.44 -19.49
CA MET A 839 -5.80 -3.24 -19.15
C MET A 839 -5.01 -2.35 -18.18
N THR A 840 -5.11 -1.04 -18.37
CA THR A 840 -4.41 -0.05 -17.55
C THR A 840 -5.32 0.49 -16.43
N LEU A 841 -4.80 0.54 -15.21
CA LEU A 841 -5.47 1.07 -14.02
C LEU A 841 -4.61 2.16 -13.38
N THR A 842 -4.98 3.42 -13.62
CA THR A 842 -4.20 4.59 -13.17
C THR A 842 -5.03 5.53 -12.31
N GLY A 843 -4.37 6.46 -11.62
CA GLY A 843 -5.02 7.39 -10.68
C GLY A 843 -6.01 8.37 -11.31
N GLY A 844 -6.11 8.40 -12.65
CA GLY A 844 -7.12 9.17 -13.38
C GLY A 844 -8.43 8.40 -13.59
N SER A 845 -8.47 7.09 -13.33
CA SER A 845 -9.68 6.29 -13.52
C SER A 845 -10.75 6.64 -12.50
N GLY A 846 -11.96 6.94 -12.99
CA GLY A 846 -13.13 7.20 -12.16
C GLY A 846 -13.59 5.94 -11.40
N LEU A 847 -14.45 6.12 -10.39
CA LEU A 847 -14.99 5.01 -9.59
C LEU A 847 -15.68 3.94 -10.46
N LYS A 848 -16.39 4.38 -11.51
CA LYS A 848 -17.06 3.49 -12.46
C LYS A 848 -16.08 2.57 -13.21
N GLU A 849 -14.97 3.13 -13.73
CA GLU A 849 -13.95 2.36 -14.47
C GLU A 849 -13.28 1.32 -13.56
N LEU A 850 -12.98 1.69 -12.30
CA LEU A 850 -12.44 0.75 -11.33
C LEU A 850 -13.42 -0.39 -11.03
N LYS A 851 -14.71 -0.08 -10.85
CA LYS A 851 -15.76 -1.09 -10.63
C LYS A 851 -15.87 -2.05 -11.82
N GLU A 852 -15.85 -1.53 -13.04
CA GLU A 852 -15.91 -2.31 -14.27
C GLU A 852 -14.68 -3.22 -14.42
N ALA A 853 -13.48 -2.68 -14.19
CA ALA A 853 -12.23 -3.43 -14.22
C ALA A 853 -12.23 -4.60 -13.22
N MET A 854 -12.69 -4.35 -11.99
CA MET A 854 -12.75 -5.37 -10.95
C MET A 854 -13.78 -6.46 -11.22
N ARG A 855 -14.96 -6.07 -11.73
CA ARG A 855 -15.99 -7.02 -12.15
C ARG A 855 -15.46 -7.90 -13.28
N TYR A 856 -14.81 -7.29 -14.27
CA TYR A 856 -14.22 -7.98 -15.41
C TYR A 856 -13.16 -9.00 -14.99
N VAL A 857 -12.27 -8.64 -14.06
CA VAL A 857 -11.27 -9.55 -13.48
C VAL A 857 -11.92 -10.72 -12.75
N SER A 858 -12.95 -10.43 -11.95
CA SER A 858 -13.65 -11.46 -11.17
C SER A 858 -14.43 -12.44 -12.07
N GLU A 859 -15.06 -11.93 -13.14
CA GLU A 859 -15.74 -12.73 -14.16
C GLU A 859 -14.74 -13.59 -14.95
N TYR A 860 -13.56 -13.05 -15.26
CA TYR A 860 -12.50 -13.78 -15.97
C TYR A 860 -12.05 -15.03 -15.22
N LEU A 861 -11.76 -14.90 -13.91
CA LEU A 861 -11.33 -16.04 -13.10
C LEU A 861 -12.43 -17.09 -12.93
N LYS A 862 -13.70 -16.68 -12.84
CA LYS A 862 -14.85 -17.60 -12.73
C LYS A 862 -15.13 -18.37 -14.01
N ASN A 863 -14.95 -17.73 -15.16
CA ASN A 863 -15.25 -18.29 -16.48
C ASN A 863 -14.02 -18.88 -17.19
N TYR A 864 -12.93 -19.10 -16.46
CA TYR A 864 -11.73 -19.69 -17.01
C TYR A 864 -12.00 -21.12 -17.51
N ASP A 865 -11.61 -21.39 -18.76
CA ASP A 865 -11.80 -22.68 -19.42
C ASP A 865 -10.44 -23.24 -19.87
N PRO A 866 -9.92 -24.26 -19.16
CA PRO A 866 -8.65 -24.91 -19.48
C PRO A 866 -8.55 -25.46 -20.91
N SER A 867 -9.67 -25.84 -21.53
CA SER A 867 -9.69 -26.48 -22.85
C SER A 867 -9.39 -25.50 -23.99
N LYS A 868 -9.58 -24.20 -23.75
CA LYS A 868 -9.30 -23.14 -24.73
C LYS A 868 -7.84 -22.73 -24.77
N VAL A 869 -7.02 -23.16 -23.81
CA VAL A 869 -5.60 -22.79 -23.78
C VAL A 869 -4.88 -23.38 -24.99
N GLY A 870 -4.23 -22.51 -25.76
CA GLY A 870 -3.64 -22.87 -27.05
C GLY A 870 -4.49 -22.47 -28.26
N THR A 871 -5.66 -21.88 -28.06
CA THR A 871 -6.48 -21.28 -29.12
C THR A 871 -6.61 -19.76 -28.93
N PRO A 872 -6.95 -19.00 -29.99
CA PRO A 872 -7.13 -17.55 -29.90
C PRO A 872 -8.26 -17.12 -28.96
N ASP A 873 -9.13 -18.05 -28.55
CA ASP A 873 -10.21 -17.78 -27.59
C ASP A 873 -9.70 -17.66 -26.15
N PHE A 874 -8.52 -18.19 -25.84
CA PHE A 874 -7.87 -17.98 -24.56
C PHE A 874 -7.06 -16.69 -24.57
N VAL A 875 -7.48 -15.73 -23.74
CA VAL A 875 -6.84 -14.42 -23.61
C VAL A 875 -6.23 -14.29 -22.22
N ILE A 876 -4.92 -14.05 -22.14
CA ILE A 876 -4.27 -13.61 -20.89
C ILE A 876 -4.45 -12.10 -20.74
N ARG A 877 -4.85 -11.66 -19.53
CA ARG A 877 -5.30 -10.29 -19.27
C ARG A 877 -4.56 -9.66 -18.09
N PRO A 878 -3.33 -9.18 -18.28
CA PRO A 878 -2.61 -8.51 -17.20
C PRO A 878 -3.27 -7.18 -16.80
N LEU A 879 -3.00 -6.75 -15.56
CA LEU A 879 -3.31 -5.39 -15.11
C LEU A 879 -2.03 -4.54 -15.05
N TYR A 880 -2.03 -3.41 -15.76
CA TYR A 880 -0.96 -2.40 -15.72
C TYR A 880 -1.33 -1.31 -14.73
N CYS A 881 -0.75 -1.35 -13.53
CA CYS A 881 -1.21 -0.52 -12.41
C CYS A 881 -0.18 0.52 -11.96
N THR A 882 -0.68 1.61 -11.39
CA THR A 882 0.14 2.55 -10.59
C THR A 882 -0.26 2.45 -9.11
N SER A 883 0.01 3.47 -8.30
CA SER A 883 -0.40 3.58 -6.88
C SER A 883 -1.90 3.34 -6.57
N VAL A 884 -2.77 3.22 -7.59
CA VAL A 884 -4.18 2.81 -7.41
C VAL A 884 -4.32 1.41 -6.84
N ILE A 885 -3.44 0.47 -7.22
CA ILE A 885 -3.50 -0.88 -6.66
C ILE A 885 -3.09 -0.88 -5.17
N SER A 886 -2.20 0.04 -4.77
CA SER A 886 -1.73 0.18 -3.38
C SER A 886 -2.85 0.65 -2.46
N HIS A 887 -3.73 1.53 -2.95
CA HIS A 887 -4.84 2.11 -2.19
C HIS A 887 -6.11 2.10 -3.07
N GLY A 888 -7.04 1.17 -2.84
CA GLY A 888 -8.36 1.25 -3.49
C GLY A 888 -8.87 -0.01 -4.18
N VAL A 889 -8.13 -1.12 -4.20
CA VAL A 889 -8.57 -2.37 -4.84
C VAL A 889 -8.31 -3.56 -3.92
N ASP A 890 -9.36 -4.31 -3.57
CA ASP A 890 -9.29 -5.57 -2.85
C ASP A 890 -9.57 -6.74 -3.81
N LEU A 891 -8.50 -7.31 -4.37
CA LEU A 891 -8.52 -8.56 -5.13
C LEU A 891 -7.72 -9.60 -4.35
N GLU A 892 -8.39 -10.65 -3.89
CA GLU A 892 -7.76 -11.70 -3.07
C GLU A 892 -6.90 -12.66 -3.90
N ASP A 893 -7.12 -12.71 -5.22
CA ASP A 893 -6.52 -13.68 -6.14
C ASP A 893 -5.29 -13.17 -6.92
N LEU A 894 -4.62 -12.14 -6.41
CA LEU A 894 -3.37 -11.63 -6.99
C LEU A 894 -2.17 -12.38 -6.41
N ASN A 895 -1.56 -13.29 -7.18
CA ASN A 895 -0.41 -14.09 -6.72
C ASN A 895 0.87 -13.89 -7.56
N PHE A 896 0.86 -13.04 -8.60
CA PHE A 896 2.05 -12.70 -9.38
C PHE A 896 2.11 -11.19 -9.68
N MET A 897 3.24 -10.55 -9.36
CA MET A 897 3.44 -9.11 -9.58
C MET A 897 4.84 -8.77 -10.09
N VAL A 898 4.91 -7.84 -11.03
CA VAL A 898 6.18 -7.27 -11.52
C VAL A 898 6.26 -5.78 -11.17
N PHE A 899 7.28 -5.36 -10.44
CA PHE A 899 7.59 -3.94 -10.21
C PHE A 899 8.56 -3.43 -11.27
N GLN A 900 8.15 -2.38 -12.00
CA GLN A 900 9.04 -1.63 -12.88
C GLN A 900 9.76 -0.53 -12.09
N GLY A 901 10.76 -0.94 -11.31
CA GLY A 901 11.48 -0.11 -10.35
C GLY A 901 10.85 -0.10 -8.96
N ILE A 902 11.65 0.26 -7.97
CA ILE A 902 11.17 0.37 -6.59
C ILE A 902 10.49 1.73 -6.34
N PRO A 903 9.35 1.79 -5.62
CA PRO A 903 8.71 3.03 -5.19
C PRO A 903 9.63 4.00 -4.47
N PHE A 904 9.24 5.28 -4.42
CA PHE A 904 10.10 6.30 -3.82
C PHE A 904 10.20 6.22 -2.31
N SER A 905 9.18 5.66 -1.67
CA SER A 905 9.12 5.43 -0.24
C SER A 905 8.94 3.95 0.06
N THR A 906 9.55 3.47 1.14
CA THR A 906 9.39 2.09 1.59
C THR A 906 7.95 1.79 2.01
N SER A 907 7.22 2.75 2.58
CA SER A 907 5.81 2.57 2.92
C SER A 907 4.95 2.24 1.70
N GLU A 908 5.14 2.97 0.60
CA GLU A 908 4.42 2.71 -0.66
C GLU A 908 4.81 1.34 -1.24
N TYR A 909 6.07 0.94 -1.13
CA TYR A 909 6.54 -0.39 -1.52
C TYR A 909 5.86 -1.49 -0.69
N ILE A 910 5.84 -1.38 0.64
CA ILE A 910 5.16 -2.35 1.53
C ILE A 910 3.67 -2.44 1.20
N GLN A 911 3.00 -1.30 0.95
CA GLN A 911 1.58 -1.28 0.61
C GLN A 911 1.29 -1.94 -0.73
N ALA A 912 2.07 -1.63 -1.77
CA ALA A 912 1.94 -2.29 -3.06
C ALA A 912 2.22 -3.80 -2.95
N LEU A 913 3.31 -4.17 -2.27
CA LEU A 913 3.73 -5.55 -2.03
C LEU A 913 2.65 -6.36 -1.28
N SER A 914 1.99 -5.72 -0.31
CA SER A 914 0.95 -6.35 0.51
C SER A 914 -0.30 -6.80 -0.27
N ARG A 915 -0.45 -6.36 -1.53
CA ARG A 915 -1.59 -6.74 -2.41
C ARG A 915 -1.46 -8.13 -3.02
N VAL A 916 -0.26 -8.69 -3.05
CA VAL A 916 0.00 -10.04 -3.59
C VAL A 916 0.13 -11.06 -2.47
N GLY A 917 -0.26 -12.32 -2.68
CA GLY A 917 -0.11 -13.38 -1.66
C GLY A 917 -0.94 -13.13 -0.40
N ARG A 918 -2.18 -12.62 -0.53
CA ARG A 918 -2.98 -12.26 0.66
C ARG A 918 -3.58 -13.46 1.38
N SER A 919 -3.88 -14.53 0.63
CA SER A 919 -4.42 -15.77 1.21
C SER A 919 -3.38 -16.52 2.03
N VAL A 920 -3.81 -17.16 3.12
CA VAL A 920 -2.95 -18.06 3.93
C VAL A 920 -2.52 -19.28 3.12
N SER A 921 -3.38 -19.71 2.18
CA SER A 921 -3.18 -20.92 1.39
C SER A 921 -2.52 -20.70 0.03
N LYS A 922 -2.02 -19.49 -0.29
CA LYS A 922 -1.43 -19.16 -1.60
C LYS A 922 -0.09 -18.46 -1.43
N VAL A 923 0.92 -18.89 -2.17
CA VAL A 923 2.24 -18.23 -2.20
C VAL A 923 2.25 -17.10 -3.24
N GLY A 924 2.60 -15.89 -2.83
CA GLY A 924 2.77 -14.76 -3.74
C GLY A 924 4.16 -14.72 -4.40
N VAL A 925 4.24 -14.34 -5.67
CA VAL A 925 5.49 -14.16 -6.41
C VAL A 925 5.64 -12.72 -6.85
N VAL A 926 6.79 -12.12 -6.54
CA VAL A 926 7.04 -10.70 -6.82
C VAL A 926 8.40 -10.54 -7.48
N LEU A 927 8.44 -10.00 -8.69
CA LEU A 927 9.68 -9.69 -9.41
C LEU A 927 9.90 -8.18 -9.39
N VAL A 928 11.04 -7.73 -8.89
CA VAL A 928 11.39 -6.30 -8.78
C VAL A 928 12.54 -5.97 -9.73
N TRP A 929 12.23 -5.30 -10.83
CA TRP A 929 13.24 -4.81 -11.78
C TRP A 929 13.79 -3.47 -11.32
N PHE A 930 15.01 -3.44 -10.78
CA PHE A 930 15.70 -2.24 -10.33
C PHE A 930 16.25 -1.44 -11.50
N TYR A 931 16.09 -0.11 -11.49
CA TYR A 931 16.67 0.75 -12.53
C TYR A 931 18.19 0.85 -12.39
N PRO A 932 18.99 0.36 -13.35
CA PRO A 932 20.44 0.33 -13.23
C PRO A 932 21.08 1.73 -13.30
N ASN A 933 20.40 2.69 -13.94
CA ASN A 933 20.83 4.09 -14.01
C ASN A 933 20.43 4.92 -12.78
N ARG A 934 19.67 4.36 -11.83
CA ARG A 934 19.31 5.04 -10.58
C ARG A 934 20.18 4.51 -9.46
N ILE A 935 21.05 5.37 -8.92
CA ILE A 935 21.96 5.05 -7.80
C ILE A 935 21.20 4.38 -6.64
N ARG A 936 20.00 4.87 -6.34
CA ARG A 936 19.15 4.32 -5.28
C ARG A 936 18.73 2.87 -5.56
N ASP A 937 18.18 2.60 -6.75
CA ASP A 937 17.74 1.26 -7.14
C ASP A 937 18.93 0.28 -7.20
N ASP A 938 20.09 0.74 -7.70
CA ASP A 938 21.32 -0.05 -7.66
C ASP A 938 21.76 -0.39 -6.22
N SER A 939 21.70 0.59 -5.31
CA SER A 939 21.97 0.36 -3.88
C SER A 939 21.00 -0.64 -3.25
N PHE A 940 19.71 -0.59 -3.59
CA PHE A 940 18.73 -1.55 -3.10
C PHE A 940 18.96 -2.95 -3.66
N PHE A 941 19.31 -3.07 -4.96
CA PHE A 941 19.68 -4.36 -5.53
C PHE A 941 20.90 -4.94 -4.82
N ARG A 942 21.97 -4.17 -4.59
CA ARG A 942 23.17 -4.65 -3.88
C ARG A 942 22.87 -5.16 -2.47
N ASN A 943 21.93 -4.52 -1.78
CA ASN A 943 21.53 -4.87 -0.41
C ASN A 943 20.17 -5.60 -0.38
N PHE A 944 19.80 -6.33 -1.43
CA PHE A 944 18.43 -6.80 -1.64
C PHE A 944 17.88 -7.60 -0.46
N VAL A 945 18.56 -8.67 -0.04
CA VAL A 945 18.10 -9.54 1.06
C VAL A 945 17.95 -8.73 2.35
N ARG A 946 19.02 -8.02 2.73
CA ARG A 946 19.06 -7.16 3.93
C ARG A 946 17.97 -6.09 3.94
N TYR A 947 17.72 -5.45 2.80
CA TYR A 947 16.66 -4.45 2.68
C TYR A 947 15.28 -5.07 2.96
N HIS A 948 15.05 -6.29 2.46
CA HIS A 948 13.79 -7.02 2.67
C HIS A 948 13.64 -7.58 4.10
N GLU A 949 14.73 -8.00 4.74
CA GLU A 949 14.77 -8.40 6.16
C GLU A 949 14.45 -7.25 7.12
N THR A 950 14.64 -6.00 6.68
CA THR A 950 14.52 -4.80 7.53
C THR A 950 13.44 -3.82 7.07
N LEU A 951 12.53 -4.24 6.19
CA LEU A 951 11.57 -3.35 5.51
C LEU A 951 10.85 -2.37 6.44
N ASP A 952 10.30 -2.87 7.55
CA ASP A 952 9.54 -2.04 8.49
C ASP A 952 10.39 -0.96 9.17
N HIS A 953 11.70 -1.19 9.29
CA HIS A 953 12.64 -0.24 9.87
C HIS A 953 13.19 0.76 8.83
N GLN A 954 13.11 0.41 7.54
CA GLN A 954 13.45 1.32 6.45
C GLN A 954 12.33 2.34 6.18
N VAL A 955 11.14 2.15 6.75
CA VAL A 955 10.08 3.16 6.76
C VAL A 955 10.59 4.41 7.46
N ARG A 956 10.57 5.55 6.78
CA ARG A 956 11.01 6.82 7.36
C ARG A 956 9.93 7.38 8.29
N PRO A 957 10.31 8.02 9.41
CA PRO A 957 9.37 8.78 10.22
C PRO A 957 8.66 9.83 9.38
N VAL A 958 7.37 10.02 9.63
CA VAL A 958 6.56 10.99 8.89
C VAL A 958 6.98 12.40 9.29
N PRO A 959 7.48 13.24 8.37
CA PRO A 959 7.90 14.60 8.71
C PRO A 959 6.65 15.46 8.92
N ILE A 960 6.36 15.86 10.16
CA ILE A 960 5.27 16.79 10.48
C ILE A 960 5.69 17.66 11.67
N ARG A 961 5.22 18.92 11.66
CA ARG A 961 5.43 19.85 12.75
C ARG A 961 4.27 20.85 12.85
N ARG A 962 3.37 20.63 13.81
CA ARG A 962 2.16 21.43 14.05
C ARG A 962 2.48 22.90 14.24
N ASP A 963 3.56 23.23 14.93
CA ASP A 963 3.92 24.61 15.24
C ASP A 963 4.65 25.35 14.09
N ALA A 964 4.74 24.75 12.89
CA ALA A 964 5.44 25.33 11.76
C ALA A 964 4.85 26.70 11.36
N ARG A 965 5.71 27.74 11.37
CA ARG A 965 5.35 29.14 11.12
C ARG A 965 4.55 29.33 9.82
N LEU A 966 5.00 28.74 8.71
CA LEU A 966 4.31 28.85 7.42
C LEU A 966 2.90 28.23 7.50
N GLY A 967 2.77 27.05 8.14
CA GLY A 967 1.50 26.37 8.30
C GLY A 967 0.47 27.22 9.06
N LYS A 968 0.90 27.91 10.12
CA LYS A 968 0.02 28.83 10.87
C LYS A 968 -0.44 30.01 10.02
N TYR A 969 0.46 30.68 9.30
CA TYR A 969 0.05 31.76 8.37
C TYR A 969 -0.89 31.29 7.26
N GLN A 970 -0.71 30.04 6.79
CA GLN A 970 -1.56 29.46 5.76
C GLN A 970 -2.97 29.14 6.28
N THR A 971 -3.14 28.74 7.54
CA THR A 971 -4.46 28.33 8.06
C THR A 971 -5.16 29.38 8.92
N ILE A 972 -4.47 30.40 9.44
CA ILE A 972 -5.06 31.33 10.42
C ILE A 972 -6.32 32.03 9.90
N ASN A 973 -6.36 32.36 8.61
CA ASN A 973 -7.56 32.96 8.02
C ASN A 973 -8.74 31.98 7.97
N SER A 974 -8.48 30.71 7.64
CA SER A 974 -9.50 29.67 7.67
C SER A 974 -10.01 29.42 9.10
N LEU A 975 -9.12 29.44 10.10
CA LEU A 975 -9.53 29.32 11.51
C LEU A 975 -10.28 30.56 11.99
N PHE A 976 -9.89 31.75 11.55
CA PHE A 976 -10.59 33.01 11.83
C PHE A 976 -12.02 32.99 11.28
N THR A 977 -12.21 32.62 10.02
CA THR A 977 -13.56 32.54 9.45
C THR A 977 -14.37 31.42 10.08
N ALA A 978 -13.77 30.25 10.35
CA ALA A 978 -14.43 29.16 11.05
C ALA A 978 -14.88 29.56 12.47
N ALA A 979 -14.06 30.33 13.19
CA ALA A 979 -14.38 30.85 14.52
C ALA A 979 -15.62 31.76 14.48
N ILE A 980 -15.80 32.55 13.42
CA ILE A 980 -16.96 33.46 13.30
C ILE A 980 -18.21 32.70 12.88
N ILE A 981 -18.15 32.01 11.73
CA ILE A 981 -19.34 31.44 11.08
C ILE A 981 -19.86 30.17 11.78
N ASN A 982 -19.00 29.47 12.53
CA ASN A 982 -19.39 28.28 13.28
C ASN A 982 -19.41 28.56 14.79
N HIS A 983 -18.27 28.85 15.40
CA HIS A 983 -18.14 28.90 16.86
C HIS A 983 -18.87 30.09 17.50
N LEU A 984 -18.62 31.30 17.02
CA LEU A 984 -19.26 32.50 17.55
C LEU A 984 -20.74 32.57 17.18
N SER A 985 -21.08 32.12 15.96
CA SER A 985 -22.48 32.01 15.54
C SER A 985 -23.28 31.04 16.43
N GLU A 986 -22.65 29.95 16.89
CA GLU A 986 -23.24 29.04 17.89
C GLU A 986 -23.46 29.77 19.23
N ILE A 987 -22.44 30.47 19.75
CA ILE A 987 -22.54 31.22 21.00
C ILE A 987 -23.67 32.26 20.95
N LYS A 988 -23.83 32.95 19.80
CA LYS A 988 -24.87 33.98 19.61
C LYS A 988 -26.23 33.39 19.24
N GLY A 989 -26.29 32.13 18.81
CA GLY A 989 -27.51 31.50 18.29
C GLY A 989 -28.01 32.07 16.98
N ALA A 990 -27.16 32.77 16.23
CA ALA A 990 -27.52 33.43 14.98
C ALA A 990 -26.35 33.39 13.99
N PRO A 991 -26.61 33.32 12.67
CA PRO A 991 -25.55 33.21 11.67
C PRO A 991 -24.78 34.53 11.51
N LEU A 992 -23.47 34.49 11.75
CA LEU A 992 -22.57 35.62 11.58
C LEU A 992 -21.75 35.45 10.30
N TRP A 993 -22.12 36.16 9.22
CA TRP A 993 -21.47 35.98 7.91
C TRP A 993 -21.18 37.29 7.15
N ASN A 994 -21.68 38.45 7.59
CA ASN A 994 -21.53 39.72 6.88
C ASN A 994 -20.74 40.78 7.66
N LYS A 995 -20.36 41.88 6.98
CA LYS A 995 -19.60 42.99 7.58
C LYS A 995 -20.31 43.64 8.77
N GLY A 996 -21.63 43.83 8.72
CA GLY A 996 -22.40 44.43 9.81
C GLY A 996 -22.24 43.65 11.12
N HIS A 997 -22.33 42.32 11.04
CA HIS A 997 -22.09 41.43 12.19
C HIS A 997 -20.67 41.56 12.76
N ILE A 998 -19.66 41.82 11.92
CA ILE A 998 -18.28 42.05 12.37
C ILE A 998 -18.13 43.43 13.03
N ALA A 999 -18.83 44.44 12.53
CA ALA A 999 -18.82 45.79 13.10
C ALA A 999 -19.29 45.78 14.56
N ASP A 1000 -20.30 44.95 14.87
CA ASP A 1000 -20.97 44.83 16.17
C ASP A 1000 -20.26 43.90 17.18
N LEU A 1001 -19.10 43.32 16.83
CA LEU A 1001 -18.35 42.44 17.75
C LEU A 1001 -17.85 43.19 18.99
N THR A 1002 -18.10 42.61 20.16
CA THR A 1002 -17.60 43.09 21.45
C THR A 1002 -16.18 42.58 21.74
N ALA A 1003 -15.50 43.17 22.73
CA ALA A 1003 -14.19 42.68 23.17
C ALA A 1003 -14.22 41.20 23.61
N ASN A 1004 -15.32 40.76 24.22
CA ASN A 1004 -15.51 39.35 24.62
C ASN A 1004 -15.62 38.43 23.40
N ASP A 1005 -16.29 38.89 22.33
CA ASP A 1005 -16.43 38.11 21.10
C ASP A 1005 -15.07 37.95 20.39
N ILE A 1006 -14.27 39.03 20.37
CA ILE A 1006 -12.90 38.98 19.83
C ILE A 1006 -12.04 38.02 20.66
N GLN A 1007 -12.17 38.03 21.99
CA GLN A 1007 -11.45 37.11 22.86
C GLN A 1007 -11.88 35.66 22.63
N ALA A 1008 -13.16 35.39 22.39
CA ALA A 1008 -13.64 34.05 22.05
C ALA A 1008 -13.04 33.55 20.71
N ILE A 1009 -12.95 34.42 19.70
CA ILE A 1009 -12.29 34.10 18.43
C ILE A 1009 -10.81 33.76 18.65
N ILE A 1010 -10.10 34.56 19.44
CA ILE A 1010 -8.68 34.33 19.75
C ILE A 1010 -8.51 32.98 20.47
N ASN A 1011 -9.29 32.73 21.53
CA ASN A 1011 -9.21 31.48 22.30
C ASN A 1011 -9.46 30.27 21.41
N TYR A 1012 -10.49 30.30 20.56
CA TYR A 1012 -10.78 29.22 19.63
C TYR A 1012 -9.59 28.92 18.70
N ILE A 1013 -8.93 29.94 18.15
CA ILE A 1013 -7.78 29.76 17.25
C ILE A 1013 -6.56 29.21 18.03
N VAL A 1014 -6.28 29.74 19.21
CA VAL A 1014 -5.16 29.33 20.06
C VAL A 1014 -5.30 27.87 20.50
N GLU A 1015 -6.48 27.50 20.98
CA GLU A 1015 -6.81 26.11 21.32
C GLU A 1015 -6.70 25.20 20.09
N SER A 1016 -7.10 25.68 18.91
CA SER A 1016 -7.02 24.90 17.66
C SER A 1016 -5.58 24.65 17.25
N TYR A 1017 -4.66 25.56 17.55
CA TYR A 1017 -3.22 25.34 17.37
C TYR A 1017 -2.57 24.54 18.49
N GLY A 1018 -3.14 24.51 19.69
CA GLY A 1018 -2.52 23.96 20.90
C GLY A 1018 -1.31 24.75 21.40
N SER A 1019 -0.92 25.85 20.74
CA SER A 1019 0.15 26.76 21.17
C SER A 1019 0.14 28.09 20.40
N GLU A 1020 0.59 29.16 21.04
CA GLU A 1020 0.79 30.48 20.42
C GLU A 1020 2.18 30.68 19.79
N ARG A 1021 3.07 29.69 19.86
CA ARG A 1021 4.44 29.85 19.33
C ARG A 1021 4.42 30.19 17.83
N ASN A 1022 5.35 31.03 17.38
CA ASN A 1022 5.60 31.40 15.98
C ASN A 1022 4.54 32.28 15.27
N ILE A 1023 3.44 32.68 15.91
CA ILE A 1023 2.46 33.62 15.35
C ILE A 1023 1.76 34.42 16.45
N ASP A 1024 1.53 35.73 16.23
CA ASP A 1024 0.73 36.56 17.13
C ASP A 1024 -0.75 36.48 16.70
N VAL A 1025 -1.48 35.53 17.30
CA VAL A 1025 -2.89 35.26 16.94
C VAL A 1025 -3.76 36.49 17.19
N ARG A 1026 -3.54 37.21 18.31
CA ARG A 1026 -4.32 38.40 18.66
C ARG A 1026 -4.20 39.45 17.57
N LYS A 1027 -2.97 39.80 17.21
CA LYS A 1027 -2.71 40.79 16.16
C LYS A 1027 -3.35 40.38 14.84
N GLU A 1028 -3.19 39.12 14.44
CA GLU A 1028 -3.75 38.62 13.17
C GLU A 1028 -5.29 38.66 13.15
N VAL A 1029 -5.96 38.42 14.29
CA VAL A 1029 -7.41 38.55 14.42
C VAL A 1029 -7.84 40.01 14.36
N GLU A 1030 -7.20 40.88 15.14
CA GLU A 1030 -7.51 42.32 15.21
C GLU A 1030 -7.29 43.00 13.85
N ASP A 1031 -6.18 42.69 13.16
CA ASP A 1031 -5.87 43.22 11.83
C ASP A 1031 -6.95 42.82 10.80
N ARG A 1032 -7.47 41.59 10.84
CA ARG A 1032 -8.55 41.12 9.96
C ARG A 1032 -9.87 41.82 10.26
N ILE A 1033 -10.24 41.93 11.54
CA ILE A 1033 -11.46 42.62 11.96
C ILE A 1033 -11.39 44.09 11.53
N ASN A 1034 -10.28 44.78 11.80
CA ASN A 1034 -10.08 46.16 11.39
C ASN A 1034 -10.17 46.31 9.86
N MET A 1035 -9.57 45.40 9.10
CA MET A 1035 -9.67 45.42 7.64
C MET A 1035 -11.12 45.26 7.15
N ILE A 1036 -11.90 44.34 7.75
CA ILE A 1036 -13.32 44.15 7.38
C ILE A 1036 -14.12 45.41 7.71
N LYS A 1037 -13.96 45.98 8.92
CA LYS A 1037 -14.68 47.18 9.38
C LYS A 1037 -14.43 48.38 8.46
N HIS A 1038 -13.18 48.61 8.05
CA HIS A 1038 -12.79 49.75 7.22
C HIS A 1038 -12.84 49.47 5.70
N SER A 1039 -13.30 48.28 5.28
CA SER A 1039 -13.45 47.97 3.86
C SER A 1039 -14.53 48.85 3.20
N SER A 1040 -14.38 49.15 1.91
CA SER A 1040 -15.36 49.93 1.13
C SER A 1040 -16.64 49.14 0.76
N MET A 1041 -16.80 47.93 1.28
CA MET A 1041 -17.93 47.03 1.01
C MET A 1041 -19.13 47.37 1.92
N LYS A 1042 -20.34 46.97 1.50
CA LYS A 1042 -21.59 47.23 2.21
C LYS A 1042 -21.71 46.33 3.45
N ASP A 1043 -22.55 46.71 4.41
CA ASP A 1043 -22.70 45.95 5.66
C ASP A 1043 -23.28 44.54 5.45
N ASN A 1044 -24.08 44.34 4.40
CA ASN A 1044 -24.63 43.03 4.05
C ASN A 1044 -23.69 42.17 3.20
N ASP A 1045 -22.49 42.64 2.86
CA ASP A 1045 -21.55 41.87 2.05
C ASP A 1045 -20.86 40.79 2.90
N ASP A 1046 -20.64 39.61 2.30
CA ASP A 1046 -20.04 38.44 2.95
C ASP A 1046 -18.58 38.69 3.38
N ILE A 1047 -18.24 38.30 4.61
CA ILE A 1047 -16.88 38.46 5.17
C ILE A 1047 -15.83 37.71 4.36
N ILE A 1048 -16.19 36.56 3.77
CA ILE A 1048 -15.31 35.73 2.95
C ILE A 1048 -14.97 36.47 1.66
N ASP A 1049 -15.96 37.10 1.02
CA ASP A 1049 -15.75 37.89 -0.20
C ASP A 1049 -14.91 39.15 0.06
N ILE A 1050 -15.13 39.80 1.21
CA ILE A 1050 -14.33 40.96 1.65
C ILE A 1050 -12.87 40.55 1.85
N LEU A 1051 -12.62 39.47 2.58
CA LEU A 1051 -11.29 38.93 2.84
C LEU A 1051 -10.60 38.45 1.55
N ALA A 1052 -11.36 37.85 0.62
CA ALA A 1052 -10.84 37.37 -0.66
C ALA A 1052 -10.28 38.50 -1.55
N LYS A 1053 -10.87 39.71 -1.46
CA LYS A 1053 -10.43 40.91 -2.18
C LYS A 1053 -9.19 41.57 -1.57
N CYS A 1054 -8.75 41.16 -0.39
CA CYS A 1054 -7.55 41.70 0.23
C CYS A 1054 -6.29 41.42 -0.62
N PRO A 1055 -5.38 42.40 -0.79
CA PRO A 1055 -4.08 42.18 -1.44
C PRO A 1055 -3.22 41.16 -0.68
N ASN A 1056 -3.39 41.06 0.64
CA ASN A 1056 -2.71 40.04 1.43
C ASN A 1056 -3.29 38.67 1.10
N ARG A 1057 -2.54 37.88 0.34
CA ARG A 1057 -2.92 36.54 -0.10
C ARG A 1057 -3.24 35.56 1.04
N TYR A 1058 -2.74 35.78 2.25
CA TYR A 1058 -3.03 34.95 3.43
C TYR A 1058 -4.41 35.26 4.04
N TYR A 1059 -5.15 36.22 3.49
CA TYR A 1059 -6.51 36.54 3.90
C TYR A 1059 -7.54 35.79 3.03
N ARG A 1060 -7.10 35.00 2.04
CA ARG A 1060 -7.98 34.21 1.20
C ARG A 1060 -8.21 32.84 1.82
N SER A 1061 -9.44 32.54 2.21
CA SER A 1061 -9.85 31.18 2.58
C SER A 1061 -9.91 30.29 1.33
N GLN A 1062 -9.50 29.04 1.47
CA GLN A 1062 -9.53 28.03 0.40
C GLN A 1062 -10.47 26.90 0.81
N THR A 1063 -11.14 26.30 -0.17
CA THR A 1063 -12.12 25.23 0.04
C THR A 1063 -11.49 23.86 0.31
N GLY A 1064 -10.20 23.69 0.03
CA GLY A 1064 -9.45 22.45 0.23
C GLY A 1064 -8.02 22.72 0.70
N MET A 1065 -7.45 21.78 1.46
CA MET A 1065 -6.10 21.83 2.00
C MET A 1065 -5.03 21.95 0.92
N ARG A 1066 -5.22 21.36 -0.28
CA ARG A 1066 -4.29 21.55 -1.40
C ARG A 1066 -4.20 23.00 -1.89
N GLY A 1067 -5.30 23.74 -1.84
CA GLY A 1067 -5.30 25.18 -2.19
C GLY A 1067 -4.59 26.03 -1.13
N ILE A 1068 -4.55 25.55 0.11
CA ILE A 1068 -3.85 26.19 1.24
C ILE A 1068 -2.33 25.93 1.13
N GLN A 1069 -1.94 24.70 0.77
CA GLN A 1069 -0.55 24.31 0.62
C GLN A 1069 0.12 25.10 -0.51
N ARG A 1070 1.27 25.71 -0.22
CA ARG A 1070 2.09 26.44 -1.19
C ARG A 1070 3.54 26.01 -1.07
N GLU A 1071 4.20 25.93 -2.22
CA GLU A 1071 5.63 25.70 -2.30
C GLU A 1071 6.40 26.97 -1.94
N LEU A 1072 7.36 26.85 -1.03
CA LEU A 1072 8.38 27.85 -0.80
C LEU A 1072 9.43 27.70 -1.91
N ILE A 1073 9.44 28.64 -2.87
CA ILE A 1073 10.58 28.75 -3.79
C ILE A 1073 11.70 29.46 -3.02
N LEU A 1074 12.60 28.67 -2.43
CA LEU A 1074 13.85 29.18 -1.88
C LEU A 1074 14.70 29.68 -3.04
N LYS A 1075 14.78 31.00 -3.22
CA LYS A 1075 15.77 31.62 -4.10
C LYS A 1075 16.98 32.00 -3.28
N LEU A 1076 18.15 31.50 -3.69
CA LEU A 1076 19.42 32.01 -3.18
C LEU A 1076 19.47 33.51 -3.47
N ASN A 1077 19.54 34.32 -2.41
CA ASN A 1077 19.77 35.75 -2.55
C ASN A 1077 21.23 35.94 -2.97
N ILE A 1078 21.47 36.25 -4.24
CA ILE A 1078 22.82 36.38 -4.83
C ILE A 1078 23.64 37.48 -4.11
N ASN A 1079 22.97 38.38 -3.37
CA ASN A 1079 23.60 39.49 -2.67
C ASN A 1079 23.96 39.24 -1.21
N ASP A 1080 23.52 38.12 -0.59
CA ASP A 1080 23.88 37.79 0.79
C ASP A 1080 24.94 36.69 0.82
N GLY A 1081 26.20 37.10 0.97
CA GLY A 1081 27.36 36.21 1.17
C GLY A 1081 27.35 35.46 2.51
N ARG A 1082 26.19 35.21 3.11
CA ARG A 1082 26.01 34.40 4.32
C ARG A 1082 24.78 33.51 4.14
N ILE A 1083 25.05 32.21 4.08
CA ILE A 1083 24.04 31.15 4.13
C ILE A 1083 23.32 31.27 5.48
N VAL A 1084 22.02 31.56 5.46
CA VAL A 1084 21.07 31.32 6.56
C VAL A 1084 19.93 30.48 6.05
#